data_AF-A0AAE7B1X5-F1
#
_entry.id   AF-A0AAE7B1X5-F1
#
_cell.length_a   1.000
_cell.length_b   1.000
_cell.length_c   1.000
_cell.angle_alpha   90.00
_cell.angle_beta   90.00
_cell.angle_gamma   90.00
#
_symmetry.space_group_name_H-M   'P 1'
#
loop_
_entity.id
_entity.type
_entity.pdbx_description
1 polymer ?
#
loop_
_entity_poly.entity_id
_entity_poly.type
_entity_poly.pdbx_seq_one_letter_code
_entity_poly.pdbx_strand_id
1 'polypeptide(L)'
;MKKILFFYVLFFSISIFADNYVDSITLTKIKKLVQKEEEIALAYKKYILEKGVNPTTLNDLKTANYLPKGFDIINPFAKQITIILDNNSTITDKKDDIHKIRGFESTDPKLKSNLYDYYYSNKYRIYTKAPLSINNSNVEIILSTKEKFIYENSSKITITAPDNSSKTPKDSYYLDENGVLHWYDASGDYKYSFDKELVLDESVTLFDDNGIVTEEYKDLVRNIEFAGMTILYEKNEVAEEHVNIGSGSVIKVNQQTRDIGKTVIQFTRRAGGMIVNGDIYTWGNNANKITGIDLGYSGSTDSYRYPVVTGLVRAKAKMYDDDSTDEKDFTKYYDQNYFSSPNRPKFVDFFSAVFYGTCGVSTKGELYCGGTTGLNYSFGNNFTHVDTNRKGEMLYRSTFFDGKTNKAKKVFANNQIWHILGDDNFIYSWGYDGSAFSGNGNLSFNSEICETICTRYDRWGRCTSSYQECSNEPRNVSNIKFSDITYLLTIGHRKIGGLSTTGDIYIWGREYYKDNSSTSFETYDCSNNWQSTNFNLCTPIKVETSNSTMTTTLKFESIQGGLDAFVAKSEDGKYFKISHPKTKKIQVTSIDDAIESYSEYVAENDAEILSVDFSRKVNEQGLSKRYIPSSGIVWVNSKNELKGDYLSSSLTTEDITIFRNAIRQIKWKKIKVIDDDNGMCGIDINNQMYCWGIQSFYRNGNSYSDFMGNTFMIPVFNTNLYDLEKDFLIAEGGYNGYLTNMTSDEWATTNSDGKTGAFFMKYPTYIGGFNYEFIFK
;
A
#
# COMPACT_ATOMS: atom_id res chain seq x y z
N MET A 1 21.16 -71.76 -20.36
CA MET A 1 21.36 -70.44 -21.01
C MET A 1 20.70 -69.25 -20.30
N LYS A 2 19.49 -69.37 -19.70
CA LYS A 2 18.84 -68.21 -19.02
C LYS A 2 19.55 -67.66 -17.77
N LYS A 3 20.35 -68.47 -17.05
CA LYS A 3 21.12 -68.01 -15.87
C LYS A 3 22.43 -67.26 -16.20
N ILE A 4 22.96 -67.42 -17.42
CA ILE A 4 24.21 -66.75 -17.85
C ILE A 4 23.90 -65.36 -18.43
N LEU A 5 22.74 -65.18 -19.07
CA LEU A 5 22.31 -63.87 -19.58
C LEU A 5 22.00 -62.88 -18.45
N PHE A 6 21.43 -63.35 -17.34
CA PHE A 6 21.13 -62.49 -16.18
C PHE A 6 22.40 -62.02 -15.46
N PHE A 7 23.47 -62.81 -15.49
CA PHE A 7 24.77 -62.44 -14.89
C PHE A 7 25.53 -61.42 -15.74
N TYR A 8 25.43 -61.50 -17.08
CA TYR A 8 26.00 -60.48 -17.97
C TYR A 8 25.22 -59.15 -17.92
N VAL A 9 23.89 -59.18 -17.78
CA VAL A 9 23.08 -57.96 -17.64
C VAL A 9 23.31 -57.28 -16.29
N LEU A 10 23.55 -58.02 -15.20
CA LEU A 10 23.95 -57.44 -13.91
C LEU A 10 25.37 -56.87 -13.91
N PHE A 11 26.33 -57.48 -14.63
CA PHE A 11 27.68 -56.89 -14.74
C PHE A 11 27.70 -55.62 -15.61
N PHE A 12 26.83 -55.52 -16.62
CA PHE A 12 26.66 -54.29 -17.40
C PHE A 12 25.95 -53.19 -16.62
N SER A 13 24.97 -53.48 -15.76
CA SER A 13 24.30 -52.44 -14.96
C SER A 13 25.15 -51.89 -13.81
N ILE A 14 26.09 -52.67 -13.25
CA ILE A 14 27.01 -52.18 -12.20
C ILE A 14 28.17 -51.35 -12.82
N SER A 15 28.48 -51.55 -14.10
CA SER A 15 29.55 -50.79 -14.80
C SER A 15 29.07 -49.45 -15.38
N ILE A 16 27.75 -49.24 -15.49
CA ILE A 16 27.15 -48.01 -16.06
C ILE A 16 26.73 -47.03 -14.94
N PHE A 17 26.67 -47.48 -13.69
CA PHE A 17 26.48 -46.65 -12.50
C PHE A 17 27.71 -46.67 -11.58
N ALA A 18 28.90 -46.55 -12.17
CA ALA A 18 30.00 -45.98 -11.39
C ALA A 18 29.66 -44.49 -11.23
N ASP A 19 29.23 -44.10 -10.03
CA ASP A 19 29.10 -42.70 -9.64
C ASP A 19 30.39 -41.99 -10.08
N ASN A 20 30.27 -41.07 -11.04
CA ASN A 20 31.32 -40.09 -11.32
C ASN A 20 31.39 -39.17 -10.11
N TYR A 21 31.97 -39.66 -9.01
CA TYR A 21 32.23 -38.88 -7.83
C TYR A 21 33.28 -37.86 -8.22
N VAL A 22 32.85 -36.62 -8.46
CA VAL A 22 33.77 -35.50 -8.64
C VAL A 22 34.50 -35.35 -7.32
N ASP A 23 35.80 -35.60 -7.31
CA ASP A 23 36.58 -35.32 -6.12
C ASP A 23 36.44 -33.84 -5.76
N SER A 24 36.38 -33.54 -4.46
CA SER A 24 36.09 -32.18 -3.97
C SER A 24 37.09 -31.13 -4.49
N ILE A 25 38.31 -31.55 -4.86
CA ILE A 25 39.35 -30.67 -5.40
C ILE A 25 39.02 -30.27 -6.84
N THR A 26 38.60 -31.22 -7.68
CA THR A 26 38.21 -30.97 -9.07
C THR A 26 36.99 -30.05 -9.15
N LEU A 27 35.96 -30.29 -8.32
CA LEU A 27 34.80 -29.40 -8.26
C LEU A 27 35.18 -27.99 -7.80
N THR A 28 36.07 -27.87 -6.81
CA THR A 28 36.57 -26.58 -6.33
C THR A 28 37.35 -25.83 -7.41
N LYS A 29 38.15 -26.54 -8.23
CA LYS A 29 38.85 -25.95 -9.38
C LYS A 29 37.87 -25.45 -10.46
N ILE A 30 36.79 -26.17 -10.75
CA ILE A 30 35.75 -25.73 -11.70
C ILE A 30 35.04 -24.48 -11.18
N LYS A 31 34.60 -24.47 -9.91
CA LYS A 31 33.96 -23.28 -9.30
C LYS A 31 34.88 -22.05 -9.35
N LYS A 32 36.17 -22.24 -9.04
CA LYS A 32 37.15 -21.16 -9.08
C LYS A 32 37.46 -20.68 -10.50
N LEU A 33 37.34 -21.55 -11.51
CA LEU A 33 37.41 -21.15 -12.92
C LEU A 33 36.22 -20.26 -13.29
N VAL A 34 34.99 -20.67 -12.97
CA VAL A 34 33.78 -19.87 -13.24
C VAL A 34 33.84 -18.53 -12.51
N GLN A 35 34.26 -18.53 -11.24
CA GLN A 35 34.44 -17.29 -10.48
C GLN A 35 35.42 -16.32 -11.17
N LYS A 36 36.54 -16.81 -11.70
CA LYS A 36 37.47 -15.96 -12.45
C LYS A 36 36.86 -15.39 -13.74
N GLU A 37 36.02 -16.16 -14.43
CA GLU A 37 35.29 -15.68 -15.62
C GLU A 37 34.28 -14.58 -15.25
N GLU A 38 33.59 -14.72 -14.12
CA GLU A 38 32.68 -13.70 -13.58
C GLU A 38 33.41 -12.41 -13.17
N GLU A 39 34.57 -12.54 -12.51
CA GLU A 39 35.44 -11.40 -12.16
C GLU A 39 35.93 -10.66 -13.41
N ILE A 40 36.29 -11.39 -14.47
CA ILE A 40 36.65 -10.81 -15.77
C ILE A 40 35.46 -10.11 -16.41
N ALA A 41 34.28 -10.73 -16.40
CA ALA A 41 33.06 -10.16 -16.96
C ALA A 41 32.67 -8.84 -16.27
N LEU A 42 32.74 -8.81 -14.92
CA LEU A 42 32.47 -7.60 -14.15
C LEU A 42 33.49 -6.48 -14.46
N ALA A 43 34.78 -6.83 -14.53
CA ALA A 43 35.84 -5.89 -14.89
C ALA A 43 35.68 -5.36 -16.33
N TYR A 44 35.29 -6.23 -17.27
CA TYR A 44 35.01 -5.88 -18.67
C TYR A 44 33.86 -4.86 -18.78
N LYS A 45 32.75 -5.12 -18.07
CA LYS A 45 31.59 -4.22 -18.00
C LYS A 45 31.97 -2.85 -17.45
N LYS A 46 32.72 -2.83 -16.33
CA LYS A 46 33.20 -1.58 -15.71
C LYS A 46 34.15 -0.80 -16.63
N TYR A 47 35.04 -1.49 -17.34
CA TYR A 47 35.95 -0.85 -18.29
C TYR A 47 35.19 -0.15 -19.43
N ILE A 48 34.18 -0.79 -20.00
CA ILE A 48 33.34 -0.19 -21.05
C ILE A 48 32.64 1.08 -20.55
N LEU A 49 32.09 1.03 -19.33
CA LEU A 49 31.39 2.17 -18.73
C LEU A 49 32.31 3.34 -18.36
N GLU A 50 33.61 3.11 -18.15
CA GLU A 50 34.56 4.17 -17.80
C GLU A 50 35.40 4.67 -18.98
N LYS A 51 35.61 3.82 -20.01
CA LYS A 51 36.50 4.14 -21.14
C LYS A 51 35.78 4.35 -22.45
N GLY A 52 34.50 3.98 -22.54
CA GLY A 52 33.72 4.09 -23.78
C GLY A 52 34.19 3.16 -24.91
N VAL A 53 35.19 2.31 -24.63
CA VAL A 53 35.84 1.40 -25.57
C VAL A 53 36.03 0.03 -24.92
N ASN A 54 36.27 -0.97 -25.76
CA ASN A 54 36.43 -2.35 -25.30
C ASN A 54 37.87 -2.61 -24.87
N PRO A 55 38.09 -3.40 -23.81
CA PRO A 55 39.43 -3.86 -23.47
C PRO A 55 39.90 -4.84 -24.56
N THR A 56 41.10 -4.62 -25.08
CA THR A 56 41.68 -5.47 -26.12
C THR A 56 42.36 -6.71 -25.54
N THR A 57 42.80 -6.63 -24.28
CA THR A 57 43.44 -7.73 -23.59
C THR A 57 43.06 -7.76 -22.11
N LEU A 58 43.27 -8.90 -21.44
CA LEU A 58 43.16 -8.97 -19.98
C LEU A 58 44.20 -8.09 -19.26
N ASN A 59 45.30 -7.73 -19.93
CA ASN A 59 46.28 -6.82 -19.36
C ASN A 59 45.74 -5.39 -19.27
N ASP A 60 44.82 -4.99 -20.15
CA ASP A 60 44.19 -3.66 -20.09
C ASP A 60 43.35 -3.55 -18.80
N LEU A 61 42.62 -4.61 -18.46
CA LEU A 61 41.86 -4.71 -17.21
C LEU A 61 42.76 -4.79 -15.97
N LYS A 62 43.91 -5.46 -16.08
CA LYS A 62 44.85 -5.64 -14.97
C LYS A 62 45.65 -4.37 -14.66
N THR A 63 46.14 -3.68 -15.69
CA THR A 63 47.00 -2.49 -15.55
C THR A 63 46.22 -1.28 -15.04
N ALA A 64 44.93 -1.23 -15.37
CA ALA A 64 44.02 -0.19 -14.91
C ALA A 64 43.27 -0.55 -13.60
N ASN A 65 43.72 -1.58 -12.86
CA ASN A 65 43.18 -2.00 -11.56
C ASN A 65 41.67 -2.37 -11.55
N TYR A 66 41.12 -2.83 -12.68
CA TYR A 66 39.71 -3.30 -12.73
C TYR A 66 39.55 -4.73 -12.17
N LEU A 67 40.60 -5.54 -12.26
CA LEU A 67 40.62 -6.89 -11.69
C LEU A 67 41.07 -6.89 -10.22
N PRO A 68 40.65 -7.87 -9.40
CA PRO A 68 41.08 -7.98 -8.01
C PRO A 68 42.60 -7.97 -7.84
N LYS A 69 43.09 -7.36 -6.74
CA LYS A 69 44.53 -7.31 -6.46
C LYS A 69 45.11 -8.73 -6.37
N GLY A 70 46.15 -8.99 -7.16
CA GLY A 70 46.75 -10.33 -7.24
C GLY A 70 46.05 -11.30 -8.20
N PHE A 71 45.12 -10.83 -9.04
CA PHE A 71 44.47 -11.67 -10.05
C PHE A 71 45.50 -12.30 -11.01
N ASP A 72 45.42 -13.63 -11.10
CA ASP A 72 46.23 -14.45 -11.99
C ASP A 72 45.43 -14.83 -13.24
N ILE A 73 46.00 -14.55 -14.42
CA ILE A 73 45.40 -14.90 -15.71
C ILE A 73 45.45 -16.41 -15.99
N ILE A 74 46.23 -17.16 -15.22
CA ILE A 74 46.27 -18.61 -15.26
C ILE A 74 45.10 -19.18 -14.43
N ASN A 75 44.32 -20.06 -15.04
CA ASN A 75 43.19 -20.70 -14.38
C ASN A 75 43.63 -21.86 -13.46
N PRO A 76 42.74 -22.41 -12.62
CA PRO A 76 43.06 -23.53 -11.71
C PRO A 76 43.51 -24.83 -12.38
N PHE A 77 43.48 -24.91 -13.71
CA PHE A 77 43.96 -26.01 -14.55
C PHE A 77 45.23 -25.64 -15.34
N ALA A 78 45.95 -24.60 -14.91
CA ALA A 78 47.20 -24.12 -15.51
C ALA A 78 47.08 -23.66 -16.97
N LYS A 79 45.89 -23.25 -17.42
CA LYS A 79 45.67 -22.64 -18.74
C LYS A 79 45.42 -21.14 -18.61
N GLN A 80 45.97 -20.37 -19.54
CA GLN A 80 45.72 -18.93 -19.62
C GLN A 80 44.29 -18.65 -20.06
N ILE A 81 43.59 -17.76 -19.34
CA ILE A 81 42.29 -17.23 -19.73
C ILE A 81 42.50 -16.13 -20.76
N THR A 82 41.66 -16.04 -21.78
CA THR A 82 41.75 -15.01 -22.83
C THR A 82 40.36 -14.48 -23.17
N ILE A 83 40.26 -13.17 -23.39
CA ILE A 83 39.07 -12.55 -23.97
C ILE A 83 39.21 -12.68 -25.49
N ILE A 84 38.13 -13.08 -26.16
CA ILE A 84 38.04 -13.14 -27.61
C ILE A 84 37.47 -11.82 -28.11
N LEU A 85 38.26 -11.14 -28.93
CA LEU A 85 37.78 -10.10 -29.82
C LEU A 85 37.55 -10.77 -31.17
N ASP A 86 36.41 -10.51 -31.79
CA ASP A 86 36.07 -11.12 -33.06
C ASP A 86 37.06 -10.67 -34.16
N ASN A 87 37.55 -11.64 -34.94
CA ASN A 87 38.28 -11.42 -36.18
C ASN A 87 37.32 -11.75 -37.34
N ASN A 88 36.48 -10.76 -37.69
CA ASN A 88 35.58 -10.77 -38.83
C ASN A 88 36.26 -11.33 -40.10
N SER A 89 35.79 -12.47 -40.62
CA SER A 89 36.18 -12.95 -41.96
C SER A 89 35.02 -13.40 -42.85
N THR A 90 33.76 -13.10 -42.50
CA THR A 90 32.62 -13.42 -43.38
C THR A 90 31.62 -12.28 -43.55
N ILE A 91 31.08 -12.21 -44.76
CA ILE A 91 30.47 -11.08 -45.46
C ILE A 91 28.97 -10.88 -45.12
N THR A 92 28.51 -11.42 -43.99
CA THR A 92 27.13 -11.26 -43.51
C THR A 92 27.16 -10.38 -42.27
N ASP A 93 26.90 -9.08 -42.45
CA ASP A 93 26.95 -8.04 -41.43
C ASP A 93 25.90 -8.22 -40.32
N LYS A 94 26.15 -9.17 -39.42
CA LYS A 94 25.68 -9.12 -38.03
C LYS A 94 26.89 -9.39 -37.13
N LYS A 95 27.26 -8.40 -36.32
CA LYS A 95 28.27 -8.45 -35.25
C LYS A 95 27.89 -9.45 -34.12
N ASP A 96 27.54 -10.70 -34.45
CA ASP A 96 26.83 -11.60 -33.52
C ASP A 96 27.74 -12.50 -32.65
N ASP A 97 29.05 -12.20 -32.52
CA ASP A 97 29.99 -13.04 -31.75
C ASP A 97 30.95 -12.33 -30.75
N ILE A 98 30.65 -11.11 -30.26
CA ILE A 98 31.72 -10.19 -29.80
C ILE A 98 31.62 -9.64 -28.35
N HIS A 99 31.79 -10.50 -27.34
CA HIS A 99 32.14 -10.17 -25.93
C HIS A 99 32.34 -11.46 -25.14
N LYS A 100 33.21 -12.33 -25.64
CA LYS A 100 33.32 -13.70 -25.15
C LYS A 100 34.65 -13.95 -24.45
N ILE A 101 34.64 -14.74 -23.40
CA ILE A 101 35.83 -15.35 -22.83
C ILE A 101 36.03 -16.68 -23.53
N ARG A 102 37.25 -16.97 -24.01
CA ARG A 102 37.56 -18.28 -24.56
C ARG A 102 37.34 -19.31 -23.47
N GLY A 103 36.35 -20.18 -23.65
CA GLY A 103 36.03 -21.12 -22.58
C GLY A 103 37.00 -22.28 -22.52
N PHE A 104 36.86 -23.02 -21.43
CA PHE A 104 37.83 -24.00 -21.02
C PHE A 104 37.63 -25.32 -21.74
N GLU A 105 38.63 -25.70 -22.51
CA GLU A 105 38.67 -27.00 -23.18
C GLU A 105 39.56 -27.96 -22.40
N SER A 106 39.13 -29.21 -22.25
CA SER A 106 39.95 -30.29 -21.67
C SER A 106 39.99 -31.50 -22.61
N THR A 107 41.17 -32.09 -22.73
CA THR A 107 41.38 -33.38 -23.42
C THR A 107 41.18 -34.57 -22.47
N ASP A 108 41.06 -34.35 -21.17
CA ASP A 108 40.84 -35.39 -20.15
C ASP A 108 39.38 -35.87 -20.15
N PRO A 109 39.10 -37.15 -20.49
CA PRO A 109 37.75 -37.72 -20.55
C PRO A 109 37.01 -37.71 -19.20
N LYS A 110 37.71 -37.85 -18.07
CA LYS A 110 37.08 -37.83 -16.73
C LYS A 110 36.66 -36.41 -16.35
N LEU A 111 37.48 -35.42 -16.69
CA LEU A 111 37.15 -34.01 -16.47
C LEU A 111 35.98 -33.57 -17.37
N LYS A 112 35.86 -34.10 -18.60
CA LYS A 112 34.76 -33.78 -19.53
C LYS A 112 33.37 -34.07 -18.97
N SER A 113 33.16 -35.20 -18.27
CA SER A 113 31.87 -35.51 -17.66
C SER A 113 31.50 -34.51 -16.56
N ASN A 114 32.46 -34.12 -15.73
CA ASN A 114 32.23 -33.23 -14.58
C ASN A 114 32.04 -31.76 -15.00
N LEU A 115 32.53 -31.38 -16.17
CA LEU A 115 32.29 -30.04 -16.72
C LEU A 115 30.83 -29.84 -17.14
N TYR A 116 30.08 -30.89 -17.52
CA TYR A 116 28.68 -30.76 -17.95
C TYR A 116 27.77 -30.19 -16.85
N ASP A 117 27.88 -30.70 -15.63
CA ASP A 117 26.96 -30.33 -14.56
C ASP A 117 27.27 -28.94 -13.95
N TYR A 118 28.52 -28.48 -14.05
CA TYR A 118 29.00 -27.32 -13.30
C TYR A 118 29.60 -26.18 -14.13
N TYR A 119 30.22 -26.46 -15.28
CA TYR A 119 30.86 -25.44 -16.12
C TYR A 119 30.00 -25.04 -17.32
N TYR A 120 29.36 -26.02 -17.96
CA TYR A 120 28.40 -25.84 -19.06
C TYR A 120 26.96 -25.59 -18.55
N SER A 121 26.80 -25.31 -17.26
CA SER A 121 25.52 -24.90 -16.67
C SER A 121 25.61 -23.45 -16.14
N ASN A 122 24.47 -22.77 -16.10
CA ASN A 122 24.38 -21.41 -15.56
C ASN A 122 24.36 -21.36 -14.01
N LYS A 123 24.58 -22.49 -13.33
CA LYS A 123 24.39 -22.65 -11.88
C LYS A 123 25.24 -21.71 -11.01
N TYR A 124 26.39 -21.25 -11.53
CA TYR A 124 27.33 -20.37 -10.82
C TYR A 124 27.66 -19.09 -11.59
N ARG A 125 26.82 -18.70 -12.55
CA ARG A 125 27.08 -17.56 -13.44
C ARG A 125 26.00 -16.49 -13.27
N ILE A 126 26.42 -15.23 -13.19
CA ILE A 126 25.54 -14.05 -13.05
C ILE A 126 25.81 -13.08 -14.20
N TYR A 127 27.07 -12.80 -14.48
CA TYR A 127 27.54 -11.85 -15.50
C TYR A 127 27.97 -12.54 -16.79
N THR A 128 27.99 -13.88 -16.83
CA THR A 128 28.27 -14.66 -18.03
C THR A 128 27.19 -15.69 -18.33
N LYS A 129 27.10 -16.13 -19.58
CA LYS A 129 26.36 -17.34 -19.98
C LYS A 129 27.32 -18.50 -20.14
N ALA A 130 26.89 -19.67 -19.70
CA ALA A 130 27.64 -20.90 -19.91
C ALA A 130 27.86 -21.17 -21.42
N PRO A 131 28.97 -21.82 -21.81
CA PRO A 131 29.17 -22.20 -23.20
C PRO A 131 28.08 -23.14 -23.69
N LEU A 132 27.72 -23.01 -24.96
CA LEU A 132 26.58 -23.74 -25.55
C LEU A 132 26.84 -25.26 -25.66
N SER A 133 28.10 -25.68 -25.82
CA SER A 133 28.46 -27.11 -25.74
C SER A 133 29.98 -27.30 -25.58
N ILE A 134 30.41 -28.54 -25.35
CA ILE A 134 31.83 -28.94 -25.40
C ILE A 134 32.48 -28.60 -26.75
N ASN A 135 31.70 -28.52 -27.83
CA ASN A 135 32.19 -28.23 -29.18
C ASN A 135 31.99 -26.75 -29.59
N ASN A 136 31.27 -25.97 -28.78
CA ASN A 136 31.05 -24.53 -28.96
C ASN A 136 31.37 -23.85 -27.62
N SER A 137 32.65 -23.57 -27.43
CA SER A 137 33.30 -23.51 -26.11
C SER A 137 33.35 -22.12 -25.48
N ASN A 138 32.86 -21.06 -26.13
CA ASN A 138 33.04 -19.71 -25.61
C ASN A 138 31.99 -19.30 -24.58
N VAL A 139 32.42 -18.56 -23.56
CA VAL A 139 31.59 -17.99 -22.48
C VAL A 139 31.18 -16.58 -22.89
N GLU A 140 29.89 -16.28 -22.96
CA GLU A 140 29.38 -14.95 -23.36
C GLU A 140 29.24 -14.04 -22.12
N ILE A 141 29.76 -12.81 -22.18
CA ILE A 141 29.56 -11.79 -21.13
C ILE A 141 28.18 -11.11 -21.31
N ILE A 142 27.36 -11.08 -20.28
CA ILE A 142 26.03 -10.47 -20.34
C ILE A 142 26.16 -8.95 -20.20
N LEU A 143 26.01 -8.25 -21.33
CA LEU A 143 25.95 -6.78 -21.40
C LEU A 143 24.49 -6.30 -21.27
N SER A 144 24.31 -5.21 -20.54
CA SER A 144 23.08 -4.40 -20.52
C SER A 144 22.89 -3.66 -21.84
N THR A 145 21.69 -3.10 -22.07
CA THR A 145 21.39 -2.30 -23.27
C THR A 145 22.39 -1.15 -23.46
N LYS A 146 22.74 -0.44 -22.38
CA LYS A 146 23.71 0.66 -22.39
C LYS A 146 25.13 0.18 -22.68
N GLU A 147 25.59 -0.88 -22.02
CA GLU A 147 26.93 -1.42 -22.27
C GLU A 147 27.07 -1.94 -23.71
N LYS A 148 26.01 -2.58 -24.23
CA LYS A 148 25.92 -3.00 -25.63
C LYS A 148 25.93 -1.80 -26.57
N PHE A 149 25.21 -0.73 -26.24
CA PHE A 149 25.21 0.51 -27.01
C PHE A 149 26.60 1.14 -27.09
N ILE A 150 27.28 1.29 -25.94
CA ILE A 150 28.65 1.82 -25.87
C ILE A 150 29.59 0.97 -26.71
N TYR A 151 29.48 -0.35 -26.54
CA TYR A 151 30.25 -1.32 -27.31
C TYR A 151 30.04 -1.15 -28.82
N GLU A 152 28.79 -1.05 -29.29
CA GLU A 152 28.45 -0.96 -30.72
C GLU A 152 28.84 0.38 -31.35
N ASN A 153 28.86 1.45 -30.55
CA ASN A 153 29.06 2.83 -30.98
C ASN A 153 30.36 3.46 -30.49
N SER A 154 31.32 2.66 -29.98
CA SER A 154 32.59 3.13 -29.40
C SER A 154 33.36 4.15 -30.25
N SER A 155 33.29 4.06 -31.58
CA SER A 155 33.88 5.05 -32.51
C SER A 155 33.30 6.46 -32.41
N LYS A 156 32.08 6.60 -31.87
CA LYS A 156 31.37 7.87 -31.65
C LYS A 156 31.42 8.30 -30.18
N ILE A 157 32.18 7.63 -29.32
CA ILE A 157 32.23 7.92 -27.89
C ILE A 157 33.58 8.53 -27.54
N THR A 158 33.56 9.63 -26.80
CA THR A 158 34.75 10.25 -26.21
C THR A 158 34.58 10.36 -24.70
N ILE A 159 35.70 10.27 -23.98
CA ILE A 159 35.80 10.56 -22.54
C ILE A 159 36.41 11.95 -22.29
N THR A 160 36.64 12.72 -23.34
CA THR A 160 37.17 14.09 -23.22
C THR A 160 36.02 15.01 -22.87
N ALA A 161 36.17 15.76 -21.78
CA ALA A 161 35.16 16.70 -21.32
C ALA A 161 34.76 17.70 -22.43
N PRO A 162 33.47 18.04 -22.56
CA PRO A 162 32.99 18.99 -23.55
C PRO A 162 33.62 20.37 -23.39
N ASP A 163 33.90 21.03 -24.50
CA ASP A 163 34.39 22.40 -24.54
C ASP A 163 33.41 23.28 -25.33
N ASN A 164 32.67 24.10 -24.60
CA ASN A 164 31.66 25.01 -25.14
C ASN A 164 32.24 26.06 -26.09
N SER A 165 33.53 26.43 -25.94
CA SER A 165 34.17 27.43 -26.78
C SER A 165 34.54 26.87 -28.16
N SER A 166 35.01 25.63 -28.21
CA SER A 166 35.35 24.93 -29.45
C SER A 166 34.18 24.12 -30.04
N LYS A 167 33.06 24.03 -29.31
CA LYS A 167 31.88 23.22 -29.66
C LYS A 167 32.28 21.77 -29.94
N THR A 168 33.00 21.17 -29.00
CA THR A 168 33.39 19.76 -29.06
C THR A 168 32.81 19.01 -27.86
N PRO A 169 32.38 17.75 -28.02
CA PRO A 169 32.48 16.91 -29.22
C PRO A 169 31.36 17.17 -30.26
N LYS A 170 31.49 16.64 -31.49
CA LYS A 170 30.52 16.83 -32.60
C LYS A 170 30.08 15.51 -33.19
N ASP A 171 28.79 15.33 -33.44
CA ASP A 171 28.19 14.06 -33.90
C ASP A 171 28.68 12.86 -33.07
N SER A 172 28.81 13.06 -31.76
CA SER A 172 29.39 12.08 -30.85
C SER A 172 28.87 12.23 -29.42
N TYR A 173 29.04 11.14 -28.67
CA TYR A 173 28.72 11.05 -27.25
C TYR A 173 29.92 11.42 -26.40
N TYR A 174 29.72 12.25 -25.40
CA TYR A 174 30.61 12.35 -24.26
C TYR A 174 30.14 11.38 -23.18
N LEU A 175 31.04 10.51 -22.71
CA LEU A 175 30.82 9.62 -21.57
C LEU A 175 31.45 10.25 -20.33
N ASP A 176 30.61 10.62 -19.35
CA ASP A 176 31.07 11.27 -18.13
C ASP A 176 31.65 10.28 -17.10
N GLU A 177 32.16 10.81 -15.99
CA GLU A 177 32.75 10.01 -14.90
C GLU A 177 31.73 9.13 -14.13
N ASN A 178 30.44 9.46 -14.22
CA ASN A 178 29.34 8.68 -13.65
C ASN A 178 28.83 7.61 -14.63
N GLY A 179 29.37 7.58 -15.85
CA GLY A 179 28.99 6.68 -16.93
C GLY A 179 27.75 7.14 -17.71
N VAL A 180 27.30 8.38 -17.58
CA VAL A 180 26.18 8.95 -18.35
C VAL A 180 26.66 9.33 -19.76
N LEU A 181 25.87 9.02 -20.77
CA LEU A 181 26.15 9.39 -22.16
C LEU A 181 25.45 10.69 -22.52
N HIS A 182 26.21 11.70 -22.91
CA HIS A 182 25.71 13.00 -23.36
C HIS A 182 25.90 13.14 -24.86
N TRP A 183 24.82 13.31 -25.62
CA TRP A 183 24.90 13.47 -27.08
C TRP A 183 25.07 14.92 -27.48
N TYR A 184 26.01 15.15 -28.40
CA TYR A 184 26.26 16.43 -29.05
C TYR A 184 26.06 16.29 -30.56
N ASP A 185 25.28 17.20 -31.14
CA ASP A 185 24.97 17.18 -32.57
C ASP A 185 26.15 17.59 -33.46
N ALA A 186 25.93 17.71 -34.78
CA ALA A 186 26.96 18.10 -35.73
C ALA A 186 27.51 19.52 -35.51
N SER A 187 26.75 20.38 -34.82
CA SER A 187 27.17 21.74 -34.43
C SER A 187 27.97 21.75 -33.13
N GLY A 188 27.92 20.66 -32.37
CA GLY A 188 28.52 20.54 -31.04
C GLY A 188 27.61 21.07 -29.93
N ASP A 189 26.30 21.12 -30.19
CA ASP A 189 25.29 21.50 -29.21
C ASP A 189 24.76 20.26 -28.48
N TYR A 190 24.62 20.37 -27.17
CA TYR A 190 24.05 19.32 -26.33
C TYR A 190 22.57 19.12 -26.68
N LYS A 191 22.13 17.86 -26.74
CA LYS A 191 20.73 17.51 -27.05
C LYS A 191 20.08 16.60 -26.03
N TYR A 192 20.81 15.66 -25.46
CA TYR A 192 20.27 14.76 -24.45
C TYR A 192 21.34 14.05 -23.64
N SER A 193 20.92 13.52 -22.49
CA SER A 193 21.68 12.58 -21.67
C SER A 193 20.95 11.24 -21.57
N PHE A 194 21.69 10.14 -21.56
CA PHE A 194 21.16 8.80 -21.52
C PHE A 194 21.92 7.93 -20.52
N ASP A 195 21.17 7.34 -19.59
CA ASP A 195 21.62 6.23 -18.74
C ASP A 195 20.55 5.14 -18.68
N LYS A 196 19.71 5.15 -17.63
CA LYS A 196 18.46 4.38 -17.57
C LYS A 196 17.27 5.16 -18.17
N GLU A 197 17.33 6.47 -18.02
CA GLU A 197 16.31 7.44 -18.46
C GLU A 197 16.94 8.34 -19.54
N LEU A 198 16.10 8.88 -20.41
CA LEU A 198 16.51 9.87 -21.41
C LEU A 198 16.15 11.26 -20.91
N VAL A 199 17.14 12.12 -20.68
CA VAL A 199 16.92 13.54 -20.36
C VAL A 199 17.12 14.34 -21.63
N LEU A 200 16.06 14.94 -22.16
CA LEU A 200 16.07 15.77 -23.37
C LEU A 200 16.25 17.24 -23.01
N ASP A 201 17.17 17.89 -23.72
CA ASP A 201 17.38 19.34 -23.67
C ASP A 201 16.19 20.10 -24.27
N GLU A 202 15.94 21.31 -23.78
CA GLU A 202 14.85 22.16 -24.25
C GLU A 202 14.96 22.51 -25.74
N SER A 203 16.16 22.46 -26.32
CA SER A 203 16.40 22.73 -27.75
C SER A 203 15.89 21.62 -28.67
N VAL A 204 15.47 20.46 -28.15
CA VAL A 204 14.95 19.36 -28.96
C VAL A 204 13.44 19.49 -29.14
N THR A 205 12.97 19.51 -30.39
CA THR A 205 11.54 19.57 -30.69
C THR A 205 10.91 18.18 -30.60
N LEU A 206 10.36 17.80 -29.44
CA LEU A 206 9.75 16.47 -29.25
C LEU A 206 8.45 16.27 -30.04
N PHE A 207 7.55 17.26 -30.01
CA PHE A 207 6.27 17.24 -30.73
C PHE A 207 6.16 18.42 -31.70
N ASP A 208 5.49 18.19 -32.83
CA ASP A 208 5.06 19.25 -33.73
C ASP A 208 3.84 20.04 -33.17
N ASP A 209 3.41 21.07 -33.89
CA ASP A 209 2.25 21.90 -33.52
C ASP A 209 0.92 21.11 -33.41
N ASN A 210 0.86 19.88 -33.96
CA ASN A 210 -0.31 18.99 -33.89
C ASN A 210 -0.19 17.95 -32.77
N GLY A 211 0.88 17.97 -31.97
CA GLY A 211 1.13 17.01 -30.90
C GLY A 211 1.65 15.65 -31.39
N ILE A 212 2.17 15.56 -32.62
CA ILE A 212 2.76 14.35 -33.20
C ILE A 212 4.28 14.38 -32.98
N VAL A 213 4.86 13.23 -32.65
CA VAL A 213 6.32 13.11 -32.47
C VAL A 213 7.06 13.46 -33.77
N THR A 214 8.03 14.37 -33.69
CA THR A 214 8.78 14.85 -34.85
C THR A 214 9.73 13.79 -35.40
N GLU A 215 10.02 13.83 -36.71
CA GLU A 215 11.06 12.97 -37.32
C GLU A 215 12.45 13.34 -36.80
N GLU A 216 12.71 14.61 -36.48
CA GLU A 216 13.96 15.07 -35.86
C GLU A 216 14.24 14.32 -34.56
N TYR A 217 13.23 14.21 -33.68
CA TYR A 217 13.35 13.44 -32.45
C TYR A 217 13.59 11.96 -32.73
N LYS A 218 12.82 11.36 -33.65
CA LYS A 218 12.94 9.92 -33.97
C LYS A 218 14.34 9.57 -34.46
N ASP A 219 14.89 10.38 -35.37
CA ASP A 219 16.25 10.19 -35.88
C ASP A 219 17.31 10.38 -34.78
N LEU A 220 17.10 11.34 -33.88
CA LEU A 220 18.00 11.64 -32.77
C LEU A 220 18.14 10.47 -31.79
N VAL A 221 17.04 9.81 -31.43
CA VAL A 221 17.03 8.75 -30.40
C VAL A 221 17.05 7.31 -30.96
N ARG A 222 17.02 7.14 -32.28
CA ARG A 222 16.87 5.83 -32.96
C ARG A 222 17.77 4.72 -32.43
N ASN A 223 19.00 5.06 -32.01
CA ASN A 223 20.00 4.08 -31.61
C ASN A 223 19.93 3.72 -30.11
N ILE A 224 19.20 4.48 -29.30
CA ILE A 224 19.06 4.28 -27.85
C ILE A 224 17.63 4.02 -27.39
N GLU A 225 16.63 4.27 -28.25
CA GLU A 225 15.24 4.13 -27.87
C GLU A 225 14.81 2.68 -27.66
N PHE A 226 13.93 2.47 -26.67
CA PHE A 226 13.24 1.21 -26.45
C PHE A 226 11.87 1.46 -25.81
N ALA A 227 10.95 0.52 -26.01
CA ALA A 227 9.62 0.61 -25.39
C ALA A 227 9.71 0.54 -23.86
N GLY A 228 9.03 1.46 -23.18
CA GLY A 228 9.07 1.64 -21.73
C GLY A 228 10.16 2.60 -21.24
N MET A 229 10.96 3.20 -22.13
CA MET A 229 11.96 4.20 -21.76
C MET A 229 11.28 5.48 -21.24
N THR A 230 11.63 5.88 -20.01
CA THR A 230 11.24 7.17 -19.43
C THR A 230 12.04 8.28 -20.10
N ILE A 231 11.34 9.33 -20.50
CA ILE A 231 11.88 10.52 -21.15
C ILE A 231 11.53 11.72 -20.27
N LEU A 232 12.54 12.44 -19.78
CA LEU A 232 12.40 13.67 -19.03
C LEU A 232 12.75 14.83 -19.96
N TYR A 233 11.75 15.58 -20.41
CA TYR A 233 11.93 16.68 -21.35
C TYR A 233 12.00 18.01 -20.62
N GLU A 234 13.18 18.64 -20.61
CA GLU A 234 13.38 19.93 -19.97
C GLU A 234 12.68 21.03 -20.77
N LYS A 235 11.74 21.74 -20.15
CA LYS A 235 11.02 22.85 -20.76
C LYS A 235 10.67 23.88 -19.70
N ASN A 236 11.12 25.13 -19.88
CA ASN A 236 10.90 26.22 -18.92
C ASN A 236 11.39 25.87 -17.49
N GLU A 237 12.60 25.31 -17.37
CA GLU A 237 13.20 24.90 -16.08
C GLU A 237 12.44 23.78 -15.33
N VAL A 238 11.51 23.08 -16.01
CA VAL A 238 10.76 21.93 -15.47
C VAL A 238 10.96 20.72 -16.38
N ALA A 239 11.18 19.54 -15.79
CA ALA A 239 11.24 18.28 -16.54
C ALA A 239 9.84 17.67 -16.70
N GLU A 240 9.32 17.65 -17.93
CA GLU A 240 8.07 16.97 -18.25
C GLU A 240 8.31 15.48 -18.53
N GLU A 241 7.63 14.60 -17.81
CA GLU A 241 7.77 13.15 -17.97
C GLU A 241 6.98 12.62 -19.18
N HIS A 242 7.62 11.75 -19.95
CA HIS A 242 7.09 11.08 -21.12
C HIS A 242 7.54 9.62 -21.13
N VAL A 243 6.79 8.74 -21.82
CA VAL A 243 7.17 7.33 -21.99
C VAL A 243 7.19 7.00 -23.48
N ASN A 244 8.31 6.42 -23.93
CA ASN A 244 8.41 5.83 -25.26
C ASN A 244 7.63 4.50 -25.30
N ILE A 245 6.68 4.35 -26.20
CA ILE A 245 5.89 3.11 -26.37
C ILE A 245 6.35 2.27 -27.58
N GLY A 246 7.47 2.64 -28.19
CA GLY A 246 8.12 1.96 -29.30
C GLY A 246 7.86 2.63 -30.66
N SER A 247 8.77 2.40 -31.61
CA SER A 247 8.69 2.92 -32.99
C SER A 247 8.62 4.46 -33.07
N GLY A 248 9.43 5.17 -32.29
CA GLY A 248 9.41 6.63 -32.27
C GLY A 248 8.09 7.24 -31.77
N SER A 249 7.27 6.47 -31.05
CA SER A 249 6.02 6.95 -30.47
C SER A 249 6.23 7.27 -28.99
N VAL A 250 6.00 8.53 -28.64
CA VAL A 250 6.16 9.06 -27.29
C VAL A 250 4.81 9.55 -26.80
N ILE A 251 4.41 9.08 -25.63
CA ILE A 251 3.21 9.57 -24.96
C ILE A 251 3.68 10.45 -23.83
N LYS A 252 3.18 11.70 -23.80
CA LYS A 252 3.30 12.53 -22.60
C LYS A 252 2.66 11.78 -21.45
N VAL A 253 3.48 11.45 -20.45
CA VAL A 253 2.94 11.13 -19.13
C VAL A 253 2.47 12.48 -18.66
N ASN A 254 1.27 12.87 -19.09
CA ASN A 254 0.64 13.98 -18.44
C ASN A 254 0.70 13.58 -16.96
N GLN A 255 1.40 14.38 -16.15
CA GLN A 255 0.88 14.70 -14.83
C GLN A 255 -0.46 15.41 -15.04
N GLN A 256 -1.42 14.74 -15.70
CA GLN A 256 -2.68 14.60 -15.05
C GLN A 256 -2.29 13.81 -13.81
N THR A 257 -2.10 14.54 -12.72
CA THR A 257 -3.01 14.28 -11.62
C THR A 257 -4.41 14.19 -12.26
N ARG A 258 -4.75 13.02 -12.84
CA ARG A 258 -6.12 12.60 -12.75
C ARG A 258 -6.28 12.58 -11.26
N ASP A 259 -7.00 13.57 -10.74
CA ASP A 259 -7.46 13.54 -9.38
C ASP A 259 -8.43 12.36 -9.29
N ILE A 260 -7.86 11.15 -9.23
CA ILE A 260 -8.59 9.91 -9.00
C ILE A 260 -8.89 9.78 -7.50
N GLY A 261 -8.79 10.88 -6.75
CA GLY A 261 -8.70 10.91 -5.29
C GLY A 261 -7.29 10.58 -4.80
N LYS A 262 -6.93 11.14 -3.65
CA LYS A 262 -5.73 10.72 -2.89
C LYS A 262 -5.88 9.25 -2.47
N THR A 263 -4.76 8.52 -2.33
CA THR A 263 -4.83 7.15 -1.79
C THR A 263 -5.20 7.22 -0.32
N VAL A 264 -6.45 6.87 -0.01
CA VAL A 264 -6.94 6.80 1.37
C VAL A 264 -6.75 5.39 1.88
N ILE A 265 -6.09 5.21 3.02
CA ILE A 265 -6.11 3.97 3.79
C ILE A 265 -7.03 4.20 4.98
N GLN A 266 -7.96 3.28 5.18
CA GLN A 266 -8.94 3.35 6.24
C GLN A 266 -8.78 2.13 7.14
N PHE A 267 -8.60 2.38 8.43
CA PHE A 267 -8.56 1.32 9.44
C PHE A 267 -9.81 1.40 10.31
N THR A 268 -10.60 0.33 10.36
CA THR A 268 -11.55 0.13 11.46
C THR A 268 -11.02 -0.96 12.40
N ARG A 269 -11.62 -1.04 13.59
CA ARG A 269 -11.38 -2.16 14.50
C ARG A 269 -11.62 -3.54 13.87
N ARG A 270 -12.49 -3.66 12.87
CA ARG A 270 -12.99 -4.97 12.41
C ARG A 270 -12.78 -5.24 10.91
N ALA A 271 -12.23 -4.29 10.18
CA ALA A 271 -11.99 -4.36 8.74
C ALA A 271 -11.10 -3.19 8.34
N GLY A 272 -10.67 -3.16 7.10
CA GLY A 272 -10.13 -1.95 6.52
C GLY A 272 -10.36 -1.91 5.03
N GLY A 273 -9.91 -0.82 4.44
CA GLY A 273 -9.83 -0.71 3.01
C GLY A 273 -8.79 0.31 2.58
N MET A 274 -8.67 0.46 1.28
CA MET A 274 -7.92 1.53 0.65
C MET A 274 -8.52 1.94 -0.68
N ILE A 275 -8.31 3.20 -1.07
CA ILE A 275 -8.53 3.66 -2.44
C ILE A 275 -7.20 3.65 -3.18
N VAL A 276 -7.11 2.88 -4.27
CA VAL A 276 -5.96 2.90 -5.18
C VAL A 276 -6.47 3.25 -6.57
N ASN A 277 -5.95 4.34 -7.16
CA ASN A 277 -6.39 4.85 -8.47
C ASN A 277 -7.91 4.99 -8.59
N GLY A 278 -8.54 5.50 -7.52
CA GLY A 278 -9.99 5.69 -7.39
C GLY A 278 -10.80 4.40 -7.26
N ASP A 279 -10.19 3.22 -7.12
CA ASP A 279 -10.90 1.97 -6.86
C ASP A 279 -10.80 1.61 -5.37
N ILE A 280 -11.93 1.19 -4.78
CA ILE A 280 -11.97 0.74 -3.37
C ILE A 280 -11.57 -0.73 -3.31
N TYR A 281 -10.59 -1.01 -2.45
CA TYR A 281 -10.19 -2.35 -2.04
C TYR A 281 -10.47 -2.52 -0.56
N THR A 282 -11.04 -3.64 -0.14
CA THR A 282 -11.34 -3.92 1.28
C THR A 282 -10.78 -5.27 1.69
N TRP A 283 -10.58 -5.48 2.98
CA TRP A 283 -10.21 -6.76 3.57
C TRP A 283 -10.96 -6.99 4.89
N GLY A 284 -10.91 -8.21 5.42
CA GLY A 284 -11.44 -8.55 6.73
C GLY A 284 -12.50 -9.66 6.73
N ASN A 285 -13.35 -9.69 7.77
CA ASN A 285 -14.29 -10.79 8.00
C ASN A 285 -15.51 -10.71 7.08
N ASN A 286 -15.76 -11.72 6.24
CA ASN A 286 -16.78 -11.63 5.21
C ASN A 286 -18.19 -12.11 5.63
N ALA A 287 -18.48 -12.20 6.94
CA ALA A 287 -19.78 -12.69 7.45
C ALA A 287 -21.01 -11.95 6.89
N ASN A 288 -20.84 -10.68 6.49
CA ASN A 288 -21.88 -9.84 5.88
C ASN A 288 -21.61 -9.50 4.41
N LYS A 289 -20.74 -10.24 3.72
CA LYS A 289 -20.32 -9.98 2.35
C LYS A 289 -19.79 -8.55 2.17
N ILE A 290 -18.80 -8.14 2.99
CA ILE A 290 -18.19 -6.79 2.96
C ILE A 290 -17.78 -6.40 1.53
N THR A 291 -17.31 -7.39 0.75
CA THR A 291 -17.09 -7.31 -0.70
C THR A 291 -17.26 -8.69 -1.37
N GLY A 292 -17.61 -8.67 -2.67
CA GLY A 292 -18.13 -9.79 -3.44
C GLY A 292 -17.18 -10.98 -3.66
N ILE A 293 -17.06 -11.84 -2.64
CA ILE A 293 -16.49 -13.18 -2.73
C ILE A 293 -17.61 -14.19 -2.44
N ASP A 294 -18.06 -14.88 -3.49
CA ASP A 294 -19.01 -16.01 -3.40
C ASP A 294 -18.20 -17.31 -3.29
N LEU A 295 -17.80 -17.68 -2.08
CA LEU A 295 -17.12 -18.96 -1.87
C LEU A 295 -17.68 -19.65 -0.62
N GLY A 296 -18.23 -20.85 -0.83
CA GLY A 296 -18.73 -21.75 0.21
C GLY A 296 -17.57 -22.42 0.96
N TYR A 297 -16.84 -21.65 1.75
CA TYR A 297 -15.80 -22.18 2.63
C TYR A 297 -16.38 -22.51 4.00
N SER A 298 -16.30 -23.79 4.35
CA SER A 298 -16.07 -24.18 5.75
C SER A 298 -15.30 -25.49 5.87
N GLY A 299 -15.30 -26.39 4.87
CA GLY A 299 -14.60 -27.69 4.96
C GLY A 299 -14.91 -28.52 6.23
N SER A 300 -15.89 -28.09 7.01
CA SER A 300 -16.13 -28.40 8.41
C SER A 300 -17.64 -28.37 8.60
N THR A 301 -18.14 -29.39 9.28
CA THR A 301 -19.56 -29.69 9.46
C THR A 301 -20.28 -28.77 10.46
N ASP A 302 -19.59 -27.81 11.09
CA ASP A 302 -20.16 -26.95 12.12
C ASP A 302 -20.50 -25.55 11.60
N SER A 303 -21.74 -25.12 11.83
CA SER A 303 -22.42 -24.00 11.15
C SER A 303 -22.01 -22.57 11.54
N TYR A 304 -20.88 -22.37 12.24
CA TYR A 304 -20.55 -21.07 12.87
C TYR A 304 -19.16 -20.51 12.53
N ARG A 305 -18.48 -21.03 11.50
CA ARG A 305 -17.17 -20.53 11.05
C ARG A 305 -17.34 -19.53 9.91
N TYR A 306 -16.70 -18.36 10.02
CA TYR A 306 -16.72 -17.33 8.96
C TYR A 306 -15.37 -17.24 8.26
N PRO A 307 -15.34 -17.11 6.92
CA PRO A 307 -14.12 -16.82 6.19
C PRO A 307 -13.67 -15.39 6.46
N VAL A 308 -12.37 -15.24 6.72
CA VAL A 308 -11.68 -13.97 6.85
C VAL A 308 -10.72 -13.84 5.68
N VAL A 309 -10.92 -12.80 4.88
CA VAL A 309 -10.08 -12.53 3.73
C VAL A 309 -8.95 -11.63 4.19
N THR A 310 -7.74 -12.20 4.19
CA THR A 310 -6.52 -11.50 4.60
C THR A 310 -6.03 -10.57 3.51
N GLY A 311 -6.44 -10.81 2.26
CA GLY A 311 -6.11 -10.01 1.10
C GLY A 311 -7.07 -8.86 0.78
N LEU A 312 -6.60 -7.96 -0.07
CA LEU A 312 -7.36 -6.89 -0.70
C LEU A 312 -8.31 -7.43 -1.76
N VAL A 313 -9.57 -7.06 -1.63
CA VAL A 313 -10.65 -7.42 -2.56
C VAL A 313 -11.22 -6.15 -3.13
N ARG A 314 -11.20 -6.01 -4.45
CA ARG A 314 -11.80 -4.84 -5.12
C ARG A 314 -13.32 -4.86 -4.96
N ALA A 315 -13.88 -3.77 -4.45
CA ALA A 315 -15.33 -3.58 -4.42
C ALA A 315 -15.88 -3.46 -5.84
N LYS A 316 -17.00 -4.12 -6.10
CA LYS A 316 -17.71 -4.08 -7.38
C LYS A 316 -18.77 -2.99 -7.31
N ALA A 317 -18.61 -1.87 -8.01
CA ALA A 317 -19.65 -0.84 -8.09
C ALA A 317 -20.50 -1.04 -9.35
N LYS A 318 -21.82 -0.99 -9.22
CA LYS A 318 -22.74 -1.07 -10.37
C LYS A 318 -22.61 0.23 -11.17
N MET A 319 -22.39 0.11 -12.47
CA MET A 319 -22.46 1.25 -13.37
C MET A 319 -23.94 1.60 -13.60
N TYR A 320 -24.28 2.88 -13.58
CA TYR A 320 -25.62 3.36 -13.89
C TYR A 320 -25.57 4.16 -15.17
N ASP A 321 -26.57 3.96 -16.02
CA ASP A 321 -26.75 4.72 -17.25
C ASP A 321 -27.30 6.08 -16.87
N ASP A 322 -26.43 7.09 -16.73
CA ASP A 322 -26.91 8.46 -16.79
C ASP A 322 -25.79 9.48 -17.07
N ASP A 323 -25.44 9.64 -18.34
CA ASP A 323 -25.27 10.97 -18.96
C ASP A 323 -25.40 10.81 -20.49
N SER A 324 -26.64 10.84 -20.96
CA SER A 324 -26.99 10.94 -22.39
C SER A 324 -26.54 12.25 -23.04
N THR A 325 -25.95 13.17 -22.27
CA THR A 325 -25.36 14.43 -22.75
C THR A 325 -24.03 14.22 -23.48
N ASP A 326 -23.40 13.06 -23.32
CA ASP A 326 -22.05 12.78 -23.85
C ASP A 326 -22.09 11.85 -25.09
N GLU A 327 -23.29 11.61 -25.66
CA GLU A 327 -23.57 10.69 -26.79
C GLU A 327 -23.11 9.23 -26.56
N LYS A 328 -22.74 8.86 -25.33
CA LYS A 328 -22.28 7.51 -25.00
C LYS A 328 -23.43 6.69 -24.43
N ASP A 329 -23.96 5.79 -25.25
CA ASP A 329 -24.93 4.79 -24.84
C ASP A 329 -24.25 3.74 -23.92
N PHE A 330 -24.53 3.84 -22.61
CA PHE A 330 -24.01 2.91 -21.61
C PHE A 330 -24.95 1.75 -21.29
N THR A 331 -26.12 1.66 -21.94
CA THR A 331 -27.10 0.58 -21.73
C THR A 331 -26.47 -0.80 -21.94
N LYS A 332 -25.56 -0.93 -22.93
CA LYS A 332 -24.84 -2.18 -23.21
C LYS A 332 -23.92 -2.64 -22.07
N TYR A 333 -23.38 -1.72 -21.28
CA TYR A 333 -22.46 -2.03 -20.17
C TYR A 333 -23.19 -2.25 -18.85
N TYR A 334 -24.41 -1.71 -18.73
CA TYR A 334 -25.30 -1.83 -17.57
C TYR A 334 -25.70 -3.29 -17.31
N ASP A 335 -26.21 -3.99 -18.33
CA ASP A 335 -26.66 -5.38 -18.20
C ASP A 335 -25.52 -6.39 -18.01
N GLN A 336 -24.29 -6.00 -18.38
CA GLN A 336 -23.13 -6.89 -18.41
C GLN A 336 -22.29 -6.85 -17.12
N ASN A 337 -22.65 -6.00 -16.15
CA ASN A 337 -21.94 -5.91 -14.86
C ASN A 337 -20.41 -5.75 -15.02
N TYR A 338 -19.95 -4.89 -15.94
CA TYR A 338 -18.53 -4.71 -16.22
C TYR A 338 -17.77 -3.98 -15.10
N PHE A 339 -17.27 -4.73 -14.14
CA PHE A 339 -16.53 -4.18 -12.99
C PHE A 339 -15.11 -3.70 -13.31
N SER A 340 -14.55 -4.12 -14.45
CA SER A 340 -13.19 -3.74 -14.88
C SER A 340 -13.18 -2.67 -15.98
N SER A 341 -14.33 -2.05 -16.27
CA SER A 341 -14.45 -0.99 -17.27
C SER A 341 -13.64 0.26 -16.88
N PRO A 342 -12.96 0.95 -17.81
CA PRO A 342 -12.34 2.25 -17.54
C PRO A 342 -13.37 3.34 -17.15
N ASN A 343 -14.65 3.12 -17.47
CA ASN A 343 -15.75 4.04 -17.19
C ASN A 343 -16.44 3.77 -15.85
N ARG A 344 -15.92 2.84 -15.03
CA ARG A 344 -16.46 2.57 -13.70
C ARG A 344 -16.34 3.80 -12.78
N PRO A 345 -17.23 3.96 -11.78
CA PRO A 345 -17.12 5.03 -10.80
C PRO A 345 -15.75 5.03 -10.12
N LYS A 346 -15.17 6.22 -9.99
CA LYS A 346 -13.94 6.47 -9.24
C LYS A 346 -14.28 7.15 -7.92
N PHE A 347 -13.66 6.70 -6.84
CA PHE A 347 -13.97 7.09 -5.46
C PHE A 347 -12.90 8.00 -4.86
N VAL A 348 -13.35 8.97 -4.06
CA VAL A 348 -12.50 9.91 -3.33
C VAL A 348 -12.52 9.69 -1.82
N ASP A 349 -13.56 9.02 -1.32
CA ASP A 349 -13.70 8.65 0.08
C ASP A 349 -14.48 7.34 0.22
N PHE A 350 -14.26 6.61 1.31
CA PHE A 350 -14.98 5.36 1.57
C PHE A 350 -14.94 4.96 3.03
N PHE A 351 -15.84 4.07 3.42
CA PHE A 351 -15.83 3.44 4.73
C PHE A 351 -16.21 1.97 4.59
N SER A 352 -15.49 1.09 5.27
CA SER A 352 -15.75 -0.35 5.27
C SER A 352 -15.72 -0.91 6.68
N ALA A 353 -16.74 -1.70 7.04
CA ALA A 353 -16.79 -2.39 8.32
C ALA A 353 -17.59 -3.70 8.21
N VAL A 354 -17.24 -4.69 9.05
CA VAL A 354 -17.90 -6.00 9.04
C VAL A 354 -19.41 -5.93 9.18
N PHE A 355 -19.93 -5.06 10.03
CA PHE A 355 -21.36 -5.06 10.36
C PHE A 355 -22.21 -4.25 9.39
N TYR A 356 -21.60 -3.34 8.63
CA TYR A 356 -22.32 -2.33 7.84
C TYR A 356 -22.05 -2.46 6.34
N GLY A 357 -21.04 -3.26 5.96
CA GLY A 357 -20.59 -3.36 4.59
C GLY A 357 -19.71 -2.18 4.21
N THR A 358 -19.78 -1.79 2.94
CA THR A 358 -18.90 -0.77 2.37
C THR A 358 -19.75 0.32 1.73
N CYS A 359 -19.41 1.59 2.00
CA CYS A 359 -19.89 2.74 1.24
C CYS A 359 -18.71 3.54 0.67
N GLY A 360 -18.87 4.10 -0.52
CA GLY A 360 -17.90 4.95 -1.20
C GLY A 360 -18.54 6.20 -1.76
N VAL A 361 -17.84 7.32 -1.71
CA VAL A 361 -18.20 8.59 -2.35
C VAL A 361 -17.41 8.73 -3.65
N SER A 362 -18.12 8.86 -4.77
CA SER A 362 -17.49 9.01 -6.09
C SER A 362 -16.88 10.41 -6.29
N THR A 363 -16.02 10.56 -7.28
CA THR A 363 -15.49 11.84 -7.78
C THR A 363 -16.58 12.81 -8.22
N LYS A 364 -17.78 12.31 -8.56
CA LYS A 364 -18.97 13.13 -8.86
C LYS A 364 -19.81 13.48 -7.61
N GLY A 365 -19.42 12.99 -6.43
CA GLY A 365 -20.16 13.15 -5.18
C GLY A 365 -21.33 12.17 -5.02
N GLU A 366 -21.37 11.08 -5.81
CA GLU A 366 -22.38 10.04 -5.67
C GLU A 366 -22.05 9.12 -4.49
N LEU A 367 -23.05 8.72 -3.71
CA LEU A 367 -22.86 7.72 -2.65
C LEU A 367 -23.21 6.32 -3.17
N TYR A 368 -22.25 5.39 -3.10
CA TYR A 368 -22.44 3.98 -3.44
C TYR A 368 -22.31 3.11 -2.20
N CYS A 369 -23.26 2.22 -1.91
CA CYS A 369 -23.22 1.35 -0.73
C CYS A 369 -23.61 -0.10 -1.05
N GLY A 370 -23.06 -1.06 -0.30
CA GLY A 370 -23.36 -2.51 -0.39
C GLY A 370 -23.19 -3.24 0.94
N GLY A 371 -23.44 -4.56 0.99
CA GLY A 371 -23.39 -5.39 2.22
C GLY A 371 -24.72 -5.45 2.99
N THR A 372 -24.70 -5.68 4.31
CA THR A 372 -25.89 -5.75 5.19
C THR A 372 -26.78 -4.52 5.14
N THR A 373 -26.21 -3.33 4.98
CA THR A 373 -26.98 -2.10 4.76
C THR A 373 -27.77 -2.14 3.44
N GLY A 374 -27.28 -2.85 2.41
CA GLY A 374 -28.05 -3.14 1.19
C GLY A 374 -29.03 -4.32 1.32
N LEU A 375 -28.89 -5.18 2.34
CA LEU A 375 -29.76 -6.34 2.57
C LEU A 375 -31.05 -6.00 3.34
N ASN A 376 -31.03 -4.98 4.21
CA ASN A 376 -32.21 -4.62 5.01
C ASN A 376 -33.31 -4.00 4.12
N TYR A 377 -34.52 -4.58 4.13
CA TYR A 377 -35.63 -4.20 3.27
C TYR A 377 -36.10 -2.75 3.45
N SER A 378 -35.85 -2.17 4.62
CA SER A 378 -36.09 -0.74 4.87
C SER A 378 -35.15 0.18 4.07
N PHE A 379 -33.95 -0.24 3.70
CA PHE A 379 -33.00 0.58 2.93
C PHE A 379 -33.16 0.49 1.40
N GLY A 380 -33.81 -0.57 0.91
CA GLY A 380 -33.81 -0.96 -0.52
C GLY A 380 -34.47 0.02 -1.49
N ASN A 381 -35.35 0.91 -1.03
CA ASN A 381 -35.98 1.93 -1.90
C ASN A 381 -35.08 3.15 -2.17
N ASN A 382 -33.95 3.27 -1.46
CA ASN A 382 -33.05 4.42 -1.56
C ASN A 382 -31.85 4.18 -2.48
N PHE A 383 -31.90 3.13 -3.31
CA PHE A 383 -30.86 2.76 -4.26
C PHE A 383 -31.44 2.62 -5.67
N THR A 384 -30.68 3.06 -6.68
CA THR A 384 -31.21 3.22 -8.05
C THR A 384 -31.58 1.89 -8.72
N HIS A 385 -30.99 0.78 -8.30
CA HIS A 385 -31.38 -0.55 -8.73
C HIS A 385 -30.89 -1.56 -7.70
N VAL A 386 -31.77 -2.38 -7.15
CA VAL A 386 -31.42 -3.48 -6.26
C VAL A 386 -31.86 -4.77 -6.95
N ASP A 387 -30.95 -5.71 -7.16
CA ASP A 387 -31.28 -6.96 -7.85
C ASP A 387 -32.39 -7.71 -7.08
N THR A 388 -33.33 -8.34 -7.82
CA THR A 388 -34.54 -9.01 -7.29
C THR A 388 -34.23 -10.10 -6.26
N ASN A 389 -33.03 -10.67 -6.33
CA ASN A 389 -32.41 -11.46 -5.28
C ASN A 389 -31.22 -10.66 -4.76
N ARG A 390 -31.33 -10.05 -3.58
CA ARG A 390 -30.31 -9.19 -2.95
C ARG A 390 -29.02 -9.95 -2.62
N LYS A 391 -28.24 -10.33 -3.63
CA LYS A 391 -26.93 -10.95 -3.48
C LYS A 391 -25.94 -9.80 -3.30
N GLY A 392 -25.67 -9.43 -2.05
CA GLY A 392 -24.91 -8.24 -1.61
C GLY A 392 -23.44 -8.16 -2.03
N GLU A 393 -23.12 -8.44 -3.28
CA GLU A 393 -21.76 -8.42 -3.85
C GLU A 393 -21.40 -7.10 -4.54
N MET A 394 -22.36 -6.19 -4.69
CA MET A 394 -22.22 -4.93 -5.44
C MET A 394 -22.51 -3.69 -4.57
N LEU A 395 -21.83 -2.59 -4.87
CA LEU A 395 -22.15 -1.26 -4.40
C LEU A 395 -23.17 -0.62 -5.35
N TYR A 396 -24.28 -0.16 -4.79
CA TYR A 396 -25.38 0.46 -5.51
C TYR A 396 -25.43 1.95 -5.21
N ARG A 397 -25.73 2.76 -6.23
CA ARG A 397 -25.81 4.21 -6.10
C ARG A 397 -27.06 4.59 -5.32
N SER A 398 -26.92 5.51 -4.37
CA SER A 398 -28.02 6.12 -3.63
C SER A 398 -28.92 6.93 -4.59
N THR A 399 -30.23 6.90 -4.37
CA THR A 399 -31.17 7.80 -5.06
C THR A 399 -31.17 9.21 -4.48
N PHE A 400 -30.72 9.39 -3.24
CA PHE A 400 -30.64 10.70 -2.59
C PHE A 400 -29.34 11.41 -2.96
N PHE A 401 -28.19 10.77 -2.72
CA PHE A 401 -26.87 11.26 -3.11
C PHE A 401 -26.49 10.74 -4.50
N ASP A 402 -27.18 11.28 -5.50
CA ASP A 402 -27.12 10.89 -6.90
C ASP A 402 -26.00 11.58 -7.70
N GLY A 403 -25.23 12.48 -7.07
CA GLY A 403 -24.18 13.25 -7.75
C GLY A 403 -24.70 14.43 -8.58
N LYS A 404 -26.02 14.65 -8.65
CA LYS A 404 -26.67 15.73 -9.41
C LYS A 404 -27.48 16.63 -8.48
N THR A 405 -28.45 16.06 -7.79
CA THR A 405 -29.36 16.73 -6.85
C THR A 405 -28.72 16.93 -5.49
N ASN A 406 -28.16 15.86 -4.91
CA ASN A 406 -27.38 15.95 -3.68
C ASN A 406 -26.04 15.25 -3.88
N LYS A 407 -24.98 15.84 -3.31
CA LYS A 407 -23.63 15.31 -3.40
C LYS A 407 -23.07 15.06 -2.01
N ALA A 408 -22.34 13.96 -1.86
CA ALA A 408 -21.58 13.63 -0.66
C ALA A 408 -20.10 14.01 -0.85
N LYS A 409 -19.43 14.35 0.25
CA LYS A 409 -17.98 14.60 0.34
C LYS A 409 -17.25 13.54 1.18
N LYS A 410 -17.89 13.10 2.26
CA LYS A 410 -17.31 12.16 3.22
C LYS A 410 -18.36 11.24 3.81
N VAL A 411 -17.98 10.00 4.10
CA VAL A 411 -18.89 9.01 4.73
C VAL A 411 -18.17 8.17 5.77
N PHE A 412 -18.83 7.88 6.89
CA PHE A 412 -18.44 6.78 7.78
C PHE A 412 -19.67 6.20 8.49
N ALA A 413 -19.53 5.03 9.10
CA ALA A 413 -20.57 4.46 9.96
C ALA A 413 -20.08 4.28 11.39
N ASN A 414 -20.99 4.47 12.34
CA ASN A 414 -20.78 4.09 13.72
C ASN A 414 -22.00 3.33 14.21
N ASN A 415 -21.86 2.06 14.61
CA ASN A 415 -23.02 1.20 14.78
C ASN A 415 -23.89 1.19 13.50
N GLN A 416 -25.21 1.09 13.60
CA GLN A 416 -26.11 0.98 12.45
C GLN A 416 -26.45 2.34 11.79
N ILE A 417 -25.72 3.41 12.14
CA ILE A 417 -25.93 4.75 11.61
C ILE A 417 -24.75 5.21 10.76
N TRP A 418 -25.07 5.66 9.56
CA TRP A 418 -24.17 6.29 8.62
C TRP A 418 -24.20 7.80 8.83
N HIS A 419 -23.03 8.42 8.81
CA HIS A 419 -22.81 9.85 8.83
C HIS A 419 -22.22 10.26 7.49
N ILE A 420 -22.92 11.14 6.78
CA ILE A 420 -22.56 11.59 5.45
C ILE A 420 -22.43 13.10 5.51
N LEU A 421 -21.26 13.62 5.14
CA LEU A 421 -21.04 15.05 4.94
C LEU A 421 -21.46 15.40 3.50
N GLY A 422 -22.48 16.23 3.35
CA GLY A 422 -22.92 16.74 2.06
C GLY A 422 -21.97 17.80 1.48
N ASP A 423 -22.04 18.05 0.18
CA ASP A 423 -21.27 19.12 -0.46
C ASP A 423 -21.71 20.52 -0.03
N ASP A 424 -22.97 20.61 0.41
CA ASP A 424 -23.64 21.74 1.07
C ASP A 424 -23.10 22.04 2.48
N ASN A 425 -22.17 21.20 2.95
CA ASN A 425 -21.53 21.21 4.26
C ASN A 425 -22.47 20.84 5.42
N PHE A 426 -23.63 20.22 5.16
CA PHE A 426 -24.49 19.69 6.21
C PHE A 426 -24.19 18.21 6.49
N ILE A 427 -24.50 17.77 7.71
CA ILE A 427 -24.41 16.37 8.09
C ILE A 427 -25.76 15.71 7.90
N TYR A 428 -25.75 14.63 7.14
CA TYR A 428 -26.88 13.74 6.95
C TYR A 428 -26.63 12.45 7.72
N SER A 429 -27.60 12.07 8.54
CA SER A 429 -27.62 10.80 9.24
C SER A 429 -28.55 9.83 8.54
N TRP A 430 -28.11 8.58 8.38
CA TRP A 430 -28.87 7.55 7.69
C TRP A 430 -28.76 6.20 8.41
N GLY A 431 -29.91 5.60 8.76
CA GLY A 431 -29.97 4.33 9.49
C GLY A 431 -30.51 4.46 10.91
N TYR A 432 -30.14 3.53 11.79
CA TYR A 432 -30.67 3.40 13.15
C TYR A 432 -29.62 3.79 14.19
N ASP A 433 -30.03 4.53 15.22
CA ASP A 433 -29.21 4.81 16.38
C ASP A 433 -30.04 4.74 17.68
N GLY A 434 -29.39 4.35 18.77
CA GLY A 434 -29.93 4.32 20.13
C GLY A 434 -28.95 4.84 21.17
N SER A 435 -27.90 5.54 20.73
CA SER A 435 -26.80 6.03 21.56
C SER A 435 -26.40 7.47 21.20
N ALA A 436 -27.36 8.23 20.63
CA ALA A 436 -27.24 9.64 20.33
C ALA A 436 -26.14 10.04 19.33
N PHE A 437 -25.58 9.08 18.60
CA PHE A 437 -24.62 9.31 17.54
C PHE A 437 -25.22 10.06 16.36
N SER A 438 -26.53 9.97 16.13
CA SER A 438 -27.21 10.69 15.04
C SER A 438 -27.06 12.20 15.09
N GLY A 439 -26.86 12.78 16.28
CA GLY A 439 -26.77 14.23 16.47
C GLY A 439 -28.10 14.99 16.34
N ASN A 440 -29.24 14.30 16.22
CA ASN A 440 -30.55 14.91 15.98
C ASN A 440 -31.23 15.52 17.23
N GLY A 441 -30.55 15.52 18.37
CA GLY A 441 -31.10 15.96 19.66
C GLY A 441 -31.86 14.91 20.46
N ASN A 442 -32.01 13.69 19.95
CA ASN A 442 -32.62 12.56 20.67
C ASN A 442 -31.61 11.44 20.90
N LEU A 443 -31.89 10.60 21.90
CA LEU A 443 -31.11 9.38 22.17
C LEU A 443 -31.19 8.37 21.02
N SER A 444 -32.35 8.33 20.38
CA SER A 444 -32.62 7.38 19.32
C SER A 444 -32.97 8.09 18.02
N PHE A 445 -32.60 7.46 16.91
CA PHE A 445 -32.88 7.94 15.56
C PHE A 445 -33.35 6.76 14.72
N ASN A 446 -34.52 6.94 14.09
CA ASN A 446 -35.21 5.91 13.30
C ASN A 446 -35.33 4.56 14.04
N SER A 447 -35.49 4.60 15.36
CA SER A 447 -35.44 3.39 16.19
C SER A 447 -36.75 2.66 16.37
N GLU A 448 -37.86 3.39 16.41
CA GLU A 448 -39.15 2.82 16.83
C GLU A 448 -40.39 3.46 16.16
N ILE A 449 -40.26 4.42 15.23
CA ILE A 449 -41.41 5.14 14.68
C ILE A 449 -41.37 5.19 13.15
N CYS A 450 -42.01 4.21 12.56
CA CYS A 450 -42.61 4.36 11.25
C CYS A 450 -43.90 5.17 11.44
N GLU A 451 -44.13 6.20 10.64
CA GLU A 451 -45.41 6.88 10.65
C GLU A 451 -46.50 5.87 10.30
N THR A 452 -47.53 5.79 11.13
CA THR A 452 -48.71 4.97 10.79
C THR A 452 -49.56 5.80 9.83
N ILE A 453 -49.39 5.58 8.54
CA ILE A 453 -50.17 6.25 7.50
C ILE A 453 -51.49 5.52 7.35
N CYS A 454 -52.58 6.24 7.57
CA CYS A 454 -53.92 5.72 7.38
C CYS A 454 -54.32 5.78 5.89
N THR A 455 -54.63 4.63 5.31
CA THR A 455 -55.02 4.50 3.90
C THR A 455 -56.54 4.47 3.69
N ARG A 456 -57.33 4.22 4.74
CA ARG A 456 -58.79 4.34 4.70
C ARG A 456 -59.36 4.84 6.02
N TYR A 457 -60.29 5.78 5.92
CA TYR A 457 -61.10 6.25 7.04
C TYR A 457 -62.55 5.77 6.90
N ASP A 458 -63.19 5.42 8.01
CA ASP A 458 -64.64 5.20 8.03
C ASP A 458 -65.39 6.53 7.88
N ARG A 459 -66.72 6.44 7.70
CA ARG A 459 -67.63 7.60 7.61
C ARG A 459 -67.67 8.49 8.86
N TRP A 460 -66.96 8.11 9.92
CA TRP A 460 -66.84 8.85 11.18
C TRP A 460 -65.42 9.39 11.40
N GLY A 461 -64.54 9.32 10.38
CA GLY A 461 -63.17 9.83 10.43
C GLY A 461 -62.20 8.94 11.19
N ARG A 462 -62.54 7.67 11.47
CA ARG A 462 -61.64 6.72 12.16
C ARG A 462 -60.86 5.90 11.16
N CYS A 463 -59.58 5.71 11.43
CA CYS A 463 -58.72 4.89 10.58
C CYS A 463 -59.16 3.42 10.60
N THR A 464 -59.37 2.84 9.42
CA THR A 464 -59.81 1.43 9.23
C THR A 464 -58.78 0.57 8.51
N SER A 465 -57.81 1.20 7.83
CA SER A 465 -56.59 0.53 7.36
C SER A 465 -55.41 1.47 7.44
N SER A 466 -54.27 0.98 7.89
CA SER A 466 -53.01 1.72 7.92
C SER A 466 -51.85 0.84 7.49
N TYR A 467 -50.75 1.48 7.09
CA TYR A 467 -49.43 0.84 7.00
C TYR A 467 -48.41 1.70 7.73
N GLN A 468 -47.26 1.10 8.05
CA GLN A 468 -46.15 1.79 8.67
C GLN A 468 -45.18 2.27 7.59
N GLU A 469 -44.97 3.59 7.51
CA GLU A 469 -43.97 4.22 6.66
C GLU A 469 -42.79 4.68 7.50
N CYS A 470 -41.70 3.92 7.45
CA CYS A 470 -40.45 4.33 8.07
C CYS A 470 -39.68 5.14 7.03
N SER A 471 -39.56 6.46 7.23
CA SER A 471 -38.73 7.29 6.34
C SER A 471 -37.27 6.91 6.58
N ASN A 472 -36.75 6.05 5.72
CA ASN A 472 -35.38 5.58 5.76
C ASN A 472 -34.45 6.46 4.92
N GLU A 473 -34.89 7.62 4.44
CA GLU A 473 -34.03 8.55 3.70
C GLU A 473 -32.97 9.21 4.61
N PRO A 474 -31.80 9.60 4.06
CA PRO A 474 -30.85 10.44 4.79
C PRO A 474 -31.51 11.73 5.27
N ARG A 475 -31.31 12.08 6.54
CA ARG A 475 -31.88 13.31 7.12
C ARG A 475 -30.78 14.25 7.56
N ASN A 476 -30.92 15.53 7.22
CA ASN A 476 -30.12 16.57 7.85
C ASN A 476 -30.45 16.62 9.35
N VAL A 477 -29.42 16.50 10.19
CA VAL A 477 -29.53 16.44 11.66
C VAL A 477 -29.00 17.69 12.36
N SER A 478 -28.44 18.66 11.63
CA SER A 478 -27.83 19.84 12.22
C SER A 478 -27.91 21.06 11.31
N ASN A 479 -28.20 22.22 11.89
CA ASN A 479 -28.11 23.50 11.18
C ASN A 479 -26.67 24.04 11.11
N ILE A 480 -25.69 23.34 11.70
CA ILE A 480 -24.27 23.71 11.68
C ILE A 480 -23.65 23.19 10.38
N LYS A 481 -22.84 24.03 9.74
CA LYS A 481 -22.06 23.65 8.56
C LYS A 481 -20.67 23.16 8.95
N PHE A 482 -20.27 22.03 8.39
CA PHE A 482 -19.02 21.33 8.67
C PHE A 482 -18.13 21.24 7.42
N SER A 483 -16.83 21.49 7.59
CA SER A 483 -15.81 21.23 6.57
C SER A 483 -15.30 19.79 6.65
N ASP A 484 -15.33 19.17 7.83
CA ASP A 484 -14.94 17.78 8.01
C ASP A 484 -15.69 17.08 9.15
N ILE A 485 -15.79 15.76 9.09
CA ILE A 485 -16.38 14.89 10.12
C ILE A 485 -15.51 13.66 10.38
N THR A 486 -15.49 13.19 11.62
CA THR A 486 -14.71 12.01 12.04
C THR A 486 -15.31 11.36 13.29
N TYR A 487 -14.73 10.26 13.75
CA TYR A 487 -15.22 9.51 14.90
C TYR A 487 -14.09 8.83 15.68
N LEU A 488 -14.37 8.45 16.93
CA LEU A 488 -13.45 7.70 17.77
C LEU A 488 -13.72 6.19 17.68
N LEU A 489 -12.66 5.39 17.70
CA LEU A 489 -12.74 3.95 17.45
C LEU A 489 -13.04 3.12 18.70
N THR A 490 -12.63 3.56 19.88
CA THR A 490 -12.63 2.75 21.09
C THR A 490 -13.99 2.67 21.76
N ILE A 491 -14.50 1.44 21.84
CA ILE A 491 -15.75 1.14 22.53
C ILE A 491 -15.67 1.65 23.97
N GLY A 492 -16.70 2.37 24.41
CA GLY A 492 -16.73 3.04 25.72
C GLY A 492 -16.10 4.44 25.75
N HIS A 493 -15.50 4.88 24.63
CA HIS A 493 -15.03 6.26 24.40
C HIS A 493 -15.54 6.84 23.08
N ARG A 494 -16.35 6.10 22.32
CA ARG A 494 -16.79 6.52 20.98
C ARG A 494 -17.57 7.84 21.03
N LYS A 495 -17.18 8.75 20.16
CA LYS A 495 -17.86 10.02 19.87
C LYS A 495 -17.74 10.35 18.40
N ILE A 496 -18.64 11.19 17.94
CA ILE A 496 -18.52 11.84 16.64
C ILE A 496 -17.89 13.22 16.86
N GLY A 497 -17.00 13.61 15.95
CA GLY A 497 -16.37 14.92 15.88
C GLY A 497 -16.68 15.59 14.56
N GLY A 498 -16.92 16.89 14.59
CA GLY A 498 -17.11 17.72 13.39
C GLY A 498 -16.26 18.98 13.47
N LEU A 499 -15.59 19.33 12.38
CA LEU A 499 -14.93 20.62 12.19
C LEU A 499 -15.88 21.53 11.42
N SER A 500 -16.28 22.64 12.01
CA SER A 500 -17.17 23.59 11.33
C SER A 500 -16.44 24.33 10.21
N THR A 501 -17.19 24.91 9.27
CA THR A 501 -16.63 25.80 8.24
C THR A 501 -16.04 27.10 8.82
N THR A 502 -16.23 27.34 10.12
CA THR A 502 -15.67 28.48 10.88
C THR A 502 -14.48 28.08 11.76
N GLY A 503 -13.96 26.87 11.60
CA GLY A 503 -12.81 26.36 12.36
C GLY A 503 -13.12 25.96 13.81
N ASP A 504 -14.39 25.77 14.19
CA ASP A 504 -14.78 25.33 15.52
C ASP A 504 -14.95 23.80 15.56
N ILE A 505 -14.55 23.16 16.68
CA ILE A 505 -14.74 21.73 16.88
C ILE A 505 -16.07 21.48 17.61
N TYR A 506 -16.84 20.52 17.12
CA TYR A 506 -18.04 20.01 17.75
C TYR A 506 -17.91 18.52 18.06
N ILE A 507 -18.45 18.08 19.19
CA ILE A 507 -18.50 16.65 19.56
C ILE A 507 -19.90 16.24 20.02
N TRP A 508 -20.29 15.00 19.75
CA TRP A 508 -21.55 14.41 20.23
C TRP A 508 -21.49 12.87 20.26
N GLY A 509 -22.58 12.24 20.68
CA GLY A 509 -22.68 10.80 20.86
C GLY A 509 -22.29 10.35 22.27
N ARG A 510 -22.92 9.26 22.71
CA ARG A 510 -22.76 8.72 24.07
C ARG A 510 -22.45 7.24 24.02
N GLU A 511 -21.26 6.88 24.48
CA GLU A 511 -20.95 5.50 24.82
C GLU A 511 -19.92 5.48 25.95
N TYR A 512 -20.33 4.97 27.10
CA TYR A 512 -19.50 4.86 28.29
C TYR A 512 -19.75 3.52 28.98
N TYR A 513 -18.68 2.95 29.53
CA TYR A 513 -18.80 1.79 30.39
C TYR A 513 -19.41 2.15 31.74
N LYS A 514 -20.22 1.23 32.28
CA LYS A 514 -20.77 1.28 33.63
C LYS A 514 -19.70 0.90 34.65
N ASP A 515 -19.49 1.69 35.69
CA ASP A 515 -18.72 1.35 36.91
C ASP A 515 -17.47 0.44 36.72
N ASN A 516 -16.38 0.96 36.11
CA ASN A 516 -15.13 0.22 35.84
C ASN A 516 -15.30 -1.11 35.07
N SER A 517 -16.47 -1.35 34.48
CA SER A 517 -16.73 -2.51 33.63
C SER A 517 -16.02 -2.36 32.29
N SER A 518 -15.70 -3.49 31.66
CA SER A 518 -15.26 -3.58 30.26
C SER A 518 -16.33 -4.17 29.34
N THR A 519 -17.52 -4.50 29.88
CA THR A 519 -18.55 -5.28 29.16
C THR A 519 -19.98 -4.73 29.27
N SER A 520 -20.26 -3.78 30.18
CA SER A 520 -21.60 -3.22 30.39
C SER A 520 -21.61 -1.70 30.18
N PHE A 521 -22.67 -1.20 29.52
CA PHE A 521 -22.86 0.22 29.22
C PHE A 521 -23.91 0.86 30.14
N GLU A 522 -23.86 2.17 30.32
CA GLU A 522 -24.86 2.91 31.12
C GLU A 522 -26.17 3.17 30.36
N THR A 523 -27.29 3.21 31.09
CA THR A 523 -28.61 3.63 30.55
C THR A 523 -28.66 5.13 30.28
N TYR A 524 -29.38 5.52 29.23
CA TYR A 524 -29.14 6.78 28.53
C TYR A 524 -30.08 7.94 28.92
N ASP A 525 -29.52 9.14 29.12
CA ASP A 525 -30.18 10.46 29.00
C ASP A 525 -29.26 11.37 28.16
N CYS A 526 -29.84 12.22 27.32
CA CYS A 526 -29.14 13.24 26.55
C CYS A 526 -28.39 14.23 27.44
N SER A 527 -28.97 14.58 28.59
CA SER A 527 -28.45 15.57 29.52
C SER A 527 -27.53 14.92 30.57
N ASN A 528 -26.28 15.38 30.65
CA ASN A 528 -25.31 14.91 31.64
C ASN A 528 -24.64 16.10 32.32
N ASN A 529 -24.66 16.14 33.66
CA ASN A 529 -23.96 17.18 34.41
C ASN A 529 -22.62 16.66 34.92
N TRP A 530 -21.53 17.14 34.34
CA TRP A 530 -20.16 16.79 34.73
C TRP A 530 -19.36 18.05 35.03
N GLN A 531 -18.69 18.08 36.20
CA GLN A 531 -17.93 19.24 36.68
C GLN A 531 -18.72 20.57 36.54
N SER A 532 -19.96 20.56 37.00
CA SER A 532 -20.90 21.70 36.97
C SER A 532 -21.18 22.25 35.56
N THR A 533 -20.98 21.44 34.53
CA THR A 533 -21.32 21.75 33.14
C THR A 533 -22.37 20.76 32.66
N ASN A 534 -23.46 21.27 32.08
CA ASN A 534 -24.46 20.43 31.47
C ASN A 534 -24.12 20.19 29.99
N PHE A 535 -23.99 18.91 29.62
CA PHE A 535 -23.77 18.48 28.25
C PHE A 535 -25.03 17.80 27.71
N ASN A 536 -25.60 18.36 26.63
CA ASN A 536 -26.54 17.65 25.77
C ASN A 536 -25.79 16.92 24.63
N LEU A 537 -25.36 15.69 24.89
CA LEU A 537 -24.56 14.91 23.94
C LEU A 537 -25.38 14.30 22.79
N CYS A 538 -26.68 14.59 22.71
CA CYS A 538 -27.52 14.20 21.57
C CYS A 538 -27.50 15.21 20.43
N THR A 539 -26.95 16.40 20.65
CA THR A 539 -26.69 17.40 19.61
C THR A 539 -25.20 17.68 19.51
N PRO A 540 -24.68 18.09 18.35
CA PRO A 540 -23.32 18.63 18.24
C PRO A 540 -23.08 19.75 19.25
N ILE A 541 -22.17 19.53 20.20
CA ILE A 541 -21.76 20.54 21.19
C ILE A 541 -20.44 21.15 20.76
N LYS A 542 -20.40 22.48 20.66
CA LYS A 542 -19.18 23.23 20.42
C LYS A 542 -18.21 23.07 21.60
N VAL A 543 -16.94 22.79 21.31
CA VAL A 543 -15.87 22.79 22.31
C VAL A 543 -15.45 24.25 22.56
N GLU A 544 -15.65 24.74 23.78
CA GLU A 544 -15.40 26.15 24.15
C GLU A 544 -14.85 26.28 25.57
N THR A 545 -14.35 27.46 25.94
CA THR A 545 -13.68 27.69 27.23
C THR A 545 -14.61 27.44 28.44
N SER A 546 -15.93 27.59 28.27
CA SER A 546 -16.92 27.40 29.34
C SER A 546 -17.07 25.91 29.74
N ASN A 547 -16.94 25.01 28.76
CA ASN A 547 -17.29 23.60 28.86
C ASN A 547 -16.08 22.65 28.70
N SER A 548 -14.88 23.21 28.57
CA SER A 548 -13.64 22.47 28.38
C SER A 548 -12.51 23.00 29.28
N THR A 549 -11.34 22.37 29.22
CA THR A 549 -10.10 22.83 29.86
C THR A 549 -9.36 23.89 29.03
N MET A 550 -9.92 24.28 27.88
CA MET A 550 -9.32 25.27 26.99
C MET A 550 -9.27 26.64 27.67
N THR A 551 -8.11 27.29 27.66
CA THR A 551 -7.88 28.59 28.33
C THR A 551 -8.27 29.78 27.46
N THR A 552 -8.23 29.63 26.14
CA THR A 552 -8.56 30.68 25.15
C THR A 552 -9.35 30.07 24.00
N THR A 553 -10.12 30.88 23.26
CA THR A 553 -10.84 30.35 22.09
C THR A 553 -9.86 29.98 20.98
N LEU A 554 -9.86 28.71 20.58
CA LEU A 554 -9.02 28.20 19.50
C LEU A 554 -9.83 27.98 18.22
N LYS A 555 -9.15 28.09 17.08
CA LYS A 555 -9.65 27.74 15.74
C LYS A 555 -8.78 26.67 15.13
N PHE A 556 -9.41 25.77 14.39
CA PHE A 556 -8.81 24.54 13.87
C PHE A 556 -8.94 24.46 12.36
N GLU A 557 -7.88 23.98 11.71
CA GLU A 557 -7.84 23.72 10.27
C GLU A 557 -8.14 22.24 9.94
N SER A 558 -7.92 21.33 10.89
CA SER A 558 -8.20 19.90 10.68
C SER A 558 -8.56 19.15 11.96
N ILE A 559 -9.30 18.05 11.80
CA ILE A 559 -9.65 17.09 12.84
C ILE A 559 -9.45 15.67 12.31
N GLN A 560 -8.85 14.79 13.12
CA GLN A 560 -8.68 13.38 12.82
C GLN A 560 -9.21 12.54 13.97
N GLY A 561 -9.83 11.41 13.65
CA GLY A 561 -10.29 10.43 14.64
C GLY A 561 -9.10 9.66 15.19
N GLY A 562 -9.07 9.44 16.50
CA GLY A 562 -8.13 8.52 17.16
C GLY A 562 -8.86 7.35 17.78
N LEU A 563 -8.17 6.65 18.68
CA LEU A 563 -8.79 5.58 19.46
C LEU A 563 -9.86 6.12 20.42
N ASP A 564 -9.46 6.99 21.35
CA ASP A 564 -10.34 7.54 22.40
C ASP A 564 -10.24 9.08 22.54
N ALA A 565 -9.52 9.72 21.62
CA ALA A 565 -9.40 11.17 21.52
C ALA A 565 -9.25 11.61 20.06
N PHE A 566 -9.68 12.82 19.75
CA PHE A 566 -9.48 13.45 18.46
C PHE A 566 -8.13 14.16 18.44
N VAL A 567 -7.43 14.05 17.31
CA VAL A 567 -6.27 14.88 16.99
C VAL A 567 -6.79 16.10 16.24
N ALA A 568 -6.65 17.30 16.80
CA ALA A 568 -7.03 18.53 16.14
C ALA A 568 -5.79 19.37 15.85
N LYS A 569 -5.74 20.04 14.70
CA LYS A 569 -4.66 20.96 14.34
C LYS A 569 -5.21 22.37 14.20
N SER A 570 -4.64 23.31 14.92
CA SER A 570 -5.02 24.72 14.90
C SER A 570 -4.52 25.43 13.63
N GLU A 571 -5.09 26.58 13.32
CA GLU A 571 -4.70 27.40 12.16
C GLU A 571 -3.24 27.88 12.21
N ASP A 572 -2.63 27.97 13.41
CA ASP A 572 -1.21 28.29 13.60
C ASP A 572 -0.29 27.05 13.51
N GLY A 573 -0.85 25.89 13.13
CA GLY A 573 -0.09 24.67 12.87
C GLY A 573 0.08 23.73 14.07
N LYS A 574 -0.41 24.10 15.26
CA LYS A 574 -0.19 23.33 16.50
C LYS A 574 -1.19 22.20 16.67
N TYR A 575 -0.77 21.13 17.35
CA TYR A 575 -1.63 19.97 17.61
C TYR A 575 -2.24 19.99 19.00
N PHE A 576 -3.47 19.48 19.09
CA PHE A 576 -4.22 19.33 20.32
C PHE A 576 -4.87 17.96 20.44
N LYS A 577 -4.85 17.40 21.65
CA LYS A 577 -5.68 16.26 22.05
C LYS A 577 -7.02 16.75 22.55
N ILE A 578 -8.11 16.34 21.89
CA ILE A 578 -9.48 16.61 22.37
C ILE A 578 -10.12 15.29 22.80
N SER A 579 -10.41 15.15 24.09
CA SER A 579 -11.06 13.96 24.64
C SER A 579 -12.18 14.36 25.60
N HIS A 580 -13.16 13.48 25.80
CA HIS A 580 -14.24 13.74 26.76
C HIS A 580 -14.47 12.52 27.65
N PRO A 581 -13.54 12.27 28.60
CA PRO A 581 -13.70 11.23 29.62
C PRO A 581 -14.97 11.46 30.42
N LYS A 582 -15.59 10.36 30.88
CA LYS A 582 -16.74 10.41 31.78
C LYS A 582 -16.42 11.27 33.01
N THR A 583 -17.44 11.96 33.53
CA THR A 583 -17.40 12.83 34.74
C THR A 583 -16.47 14.05 34.68
N LYS A 584 -15.82 14.31 33.54
CA LYS A 584 -14.97 15.47 33.34
C LYS A 584 -15.59 16.43 32.32
N LYS A 585 -15.20 17.70 32.37
CA LYS A 585 -15.34 18.60 31.22
C LYS A 585 -14.57 18.06 30.02
N ILE A 586 -14.81 18.62 28.83
CA ILE A 586 -14.02 18.29 27.64
C ILE A 586 -12.55 18.65 27.90
N GLN A 587 -11.66 17.69 27.73
CA GLN A 587 -10.23 17.88 27.93
C GLN A 587 -9.61 18.29 26.59
N VAL A 588 -8.97 19.45 26.57
CA VAL A 588 -8.20 20.00 25.46
C VAL A 588 -6.76 20.19 25.94
N THR A 589 -5.83 19.44 25.36
CA THR A 589 -4.41 19.42 25.77
C THR A 589 -3.53 19.81 24.59
N SER A 590 -2.70 20.84 24.77
CA SER A 590 -1.64 21.23 23.83
C SER A 590 -0.61 20.10 23.74
N ILE A 591 -0.25 19.68 22.53
CA ILE A 591 0.74 18.63 22.35
C ILE A 591 2.16 19.15 22.59
N ASP A 592 2.46 20.38 22.16
CA ASP A 592 3.76 21.01 22.38
C ASP A 592 4.15 20.96 23.87
N ASP A 593 3.22 21.33 24.76
CA ASP A 593 3.45 21.31 26.21
C ASP A 593 3.50 19.87 26.78
N ALA A 594 2.70 18.96 26.22
CA ALA A 594 2.58 17.60 26.74
C ALA A 594 3.85 16.78 26.47
N ILE A 595 4.48 16.97 25.30
CA ILE A 595 5.66 16.19 24.91
C ILE A 595 6.93 16.61 25.67
N GLU A 596 7.00 17.82 26.23
CA GLU A 596 8.17 18.27 27.02
C GLU A 596 8.46 17.37 28.23
N SER A 597 7.45 16.66 28.72
CA SER A 597 7.58 15.70 29.83
C SER A 597 8.26 14.39 29.44
N TYR A 598 8.46 14.12 28.15
CA TYR A 598 9.08 12.89 27.66
C TYR A 598 10.60 13.00 27.69
N SER A 599 11.28 11.95 28.16
CA SER A 599 12.75 11.90 28.18
C SER A 599 13.41 11.94 26.79
N GLU A 600 12.64 11.66 25.75
CA GLU A 600 13.10 11.66 24.35
C GLU A 600 12.92 13.04 23.67
N TYR A 601 12.30 14.00 24.35
CA TYR A 601 12.06 15.36 23.86
C TYR A 601 13.37 16.13 23.70
N VAL A 602 13.49 16.82 22.57
CA VAL A 602 14.60 17.70 22.21
C VAL A 602 13.99 18.96 21.59
N ALA A 603 14.04 20.08 22.32
CA ALA A 603 13.36 21.32 21.96
C ALA A 603 13.63 21.78 20.51
N GLU A 604 14.86 21.64 20.01
CA GLU A 604 15.21 22.01 18.64
C GLU A 604 14.52 21.12 17.59
N ASN A 605 14.49 19.80 17.81
CA ASN A 605 13.94 18.86 16.84
C ASN A 605 12.41 18.82 16.90
N ASP A 606 11.85 18.98 18.10
CA ASP A 606 10.43 18.79 18.41
C ASP A 606 9.64 20.11 18.42
N ALA A 607 10.25 21.23 18.03
CA ALA A 607 9.58 22.52 17.84
C ALA A 607 8.50 22.50 16.74
N GLU A 608 8.65 21.59 15.77
CA GLU A 608 7.66 21.34 14.72
C GLU A 608 7.31 19.84 14.71
N ILE A 609 6.01 19.57 14.79
CA ILE A 609 5.43 18.23 14.76
C ILE A 609 4.82 18.01 13.37
N LEU A 610 5.28 16.97 12.67
CA LEU A 610 4.77 16.59 11.34
C LEU A 610 3.52 15.70 11.42
N SER A 611 3.45 14.85 12.45
CA SER A 611 2.35 13.92 12.67
C SER A 611 2.28 13.54 14.15
N VAL A 612 1.07 13.39 14.67
CA VAL A 612 0.83 12.89 16.04
C VAL A 612 -0.42 12.03 16.08
N ASP A 613 -0.41 11.03 16.94
CA ASP A 613 -1.60 10.28 17.33
C ASP A 613 -1.49 9.86 18.80
N PHE A 614 -2.60 9.41 19.39
CA PHE A 614 -2.67 9.09 20.81
C PHE A 614 -2.66 7.59 21.05
N SER A 615 -1.64 7.14 21.77
CA SER A 615 -1.39 5.75 22.12
C SER A 615 -1.57 5.53 23.63
N ARG A 616 -1.38 4.31 24.10
CA ARG A 616 -1.41 3.99 25.53
C ARG A 616 0.00 3.81 26.07
N LYS A 617 0.25 4.28 27.28
CA LYS A 617 1.47 3.87 28.00
C LYS A 617 1.43 2.37 28.26
N VAL A 618 2.58 1.72 28.36
CA VAL A 618 2.66 0.25 28.54
C VAL A 618 1.84 -0.25 29.74
N ASN A 619 1.79 0.53 30.82
CA ASN A 619 0.99 0.20 32.01
C ASN A 619 -0.52 0.44 31.85
N GLU A 620 -0.99 1.03 30.76
CA GLU A 620 -2.40 1.29 30.42
C GLU A 620 -2.96 0.29 29.39
N GLN A 621 -2.09 -0.55 28.81
CA GLN A 621 -2.46 -1.59 27.85
C GLN A 621 -3.10 -2.79 28.54
N GLY A 622 -3.92 -3.52 27.79
CA GLY A 622 -4.66 -4.69 28.23
C GLY A 622 -6.18 -4.49 28.28
N LEU A 623 -6.93 -5.58 28.07
CA LEU A 623 -8.39 -5.58 28.00
C LEU A 623 -9.06 -4.97 29.24
N SER A 624 -8.53 -5.24 30.43
CA SER A 624 -9.06 -4.73 31.70
C SER A 624 -8.82 -3.24 31.92
N LYS A 625 -8.05 -2.57 31.05
CA LYS A 625 -7.69 -1.15 31.19
C LYS A 625 -8.26 -0.27 30.08
N ARG A 626 -8.98 -0.84 29.12
CA ARG A 626 -9.56 -0.08 27.98
C ARG A 626 -10.54 1.02 28.39
N TYR A 627 -11.20 0.90 29.54
CA TYR A 627 -12.06 1.95 30.08
C TYR A 627 -11.28 3.20 30.53
N ILE A 628 -9.98 3.08 30.78
CA ILE A 628 -9.10 4.20 31.14
C ILE A 628 -8.79 4.98 29.85
N PRO A 629 -8.97 6.31 29.81
CA PRO A 629 -8.54 7.12 28.67
C PRO A 629 -7.02 7.02 28.46
N SER A 630 -6.58 6.99 27.21
CA SER A 630 -5.17 6.99 26.84
C SER A 630 -4.42 8.20 27.44
N SER A 631 -3.21 7.99 27.96
CA SER A 631 -2.29 9.09 28.29
C SER A 631 -1.03 9.12 27.44
N GLY A 632 -0.82 8.12 26.58
CA GLY A 632 0.34 8.05 25.70
C GLY A 632 0.21 8.94 24.47
N ILE A 633 1.36 9.34 23.96
CA ILE A 633 1.51 10.18 22.77
C ILE A 633 2.61 9.58 21.91
N VAL A 634 2.36 9.50 20.61
CA VAL A 634 3.38 9.15 19.61
C VAL A 634 3.40 10.26 18.56
N TRP A 635 4.60 10.75 18.23
CA TRP A 635 4.75 11.85 17.27
C TRP A 635 5.96 11.68 16.35
N VAL A 636 5.88 12.35 15.21
CA VAL A 636 6.95 12.51 14.23
C VAL A 636 7.36 13.98 14.23
N ASN A 637 8.64 14.24 14.41
CA ASN A 637 9.18 15.60 14.49
C ASN A 637 9.75 16.11 13.14
N SER A 638 10.24 17.35 13.11
CA SER A 638 10.85 18.00 11.95
C SER A 638 12.06 17.27 11.33
N LYS A 639 12.71 16.37 12.07
CA LYS A 639 13.84 15.54 11.60
C LYS A 639 13.40 14.16 11.09
N ASN A 640 12.09 13.96 10.93
CA ASN A 640 11.45 12.72 10.53
C ASN A 640 11.73 11.58 11.52
N GLU A 641 11.83 11.89 12.82
CA GLU A 641 12.06 10.91 13.88
C GLU A 641 10.75 10.56 14.57
N LEU A 642 10.48 9.26 14.74
CA LEU A 642 9.35 8.78 15.55
C LEU A 642 9.75 8.69 17.03
N LYS A 643 8.96 9.33 17.90
CA LYS A 643 9.21 9.40 19.35
C LYS A 643 7.95 9.08 20.16
N GLY A 644 8.13 8.79 21.45
CA GLY A 644 7.03 8.63 22.40
C GLY A 644 6.61 7.17 22.66
N ASP A 645 5.32 6.97 22.96
CA ASP A 645 4.77 5.69 23.43
C ASP A 645 4.39 4.76 22.28
N TYR A 646 5.37 4.35 21.47
CA TYR A 646 5.17 3.42 20.33
C TYR A 646 5.39 1.93 20.67
N LEU A 647 5.71 1.61 21.92
CA LEU A 647 5.97 0.24 22.38
C LEU A 647 4.67 -0.49 22.76
N SER A 648 4.67 -1.81 22.56
CA SER A 648 3.61 -2.72 23.02
C SER A 648 4.08 -3.51 24.25
N SER A 649 3.17 -3.80 25.18
CA SER A 649 3.43 -4.53 26.42
C SER A 649 3.88 -5.97 26.22
N SER A 650 3.73 -6.51 25.00
CA SER A 650 4.15 -7.85 24.61
C SER A 650 5.63 -7.97 24.23
N LEU A 651 6.37 -6.86 24.10
CA LEU A 651 7.80 -6.88 23.77
C LEU A 651 8.64 -7.22 25.01
N THR A 652 9.62 -8.11 24.86
CA THR A 652 10.61 -8.39 25.91
C THR A 652 11.65 -7.27 26.01
N THR A 653 12.41 -7.20 27.11
CA THR A 653 13.47 -6.21 27.29
C THR A 653 14.53 -6.23 26.19
N GLU A 654 14.89 -7.42 25.71
CA GLU A 654 15.83 -7.58 24.59
C GLU A 654 15.24 -7.02 23.29
N ASP A 655 13.97 -7.33 23.03
CA ASP A 655 13.25 -6.89 21.84
C ASP A 655 13.09 -5.37 21.78
N ILE A 656 12.87 -4.72 22.93
CA ILE A 656 12.74 -3.27 23.01
C ILE A 656 13.98 -2.57 22.44
N THR A 657 15.18 -3.10 22.70
CA THR A 657 16.43 -2.50 22.20
C THR A 657 16.52 -2.62 20.69
N ILE A 658 16.27 -3.81 20.15
CA ILE A 658 16.29 -4.08 18.70
C ILE A 658 15.20 -3.23 18.01
N PHE A 659 14.00 -3.20 18.57
CA PHE A 659 12.87 -2.45 18.05
C PHE A 659 13.15 -0.96 17.95
N ARG A 660 13.67 -0.35 19.04
CA ARG A 660 14.05 1.07 19.04
C ARG A 660 15.13 1.38 18.00
N ASN A 661 16.10 0.48 17.83
CA ASN A 661 17.13 0.66 16.80
C ASN A 661 16.54 0.61 15.39
N ALA A 662 15.59 -0.28 15.12
CA ALA A 662 14.89 -0.34 13.83
C ALA A 662 14.07 0.93 13.56
N ILE A 663 13.28 1.39 14.55
CA ILE A 663 12.48 2.63 14.42
C ILE A 663 13.36 3.84 14.08
N ARG A 664 14.53 3.96 14.72
CA ARG A 664 15.48 5.07 14.49
C ARG A 664 16.09 5.09 13.09
N GLN A 665 16.13 3.96 12.39
CA GLN A 665 16.66 3.88 11.03
C GLN A 665 15.66 4.33 9.97
N ILE A 666 14.37 4.38 10.31
CA ILE A 666 13.30 4.78 9.40
C ILE A 666 13.07 6.29 9.56
N LYS A 667 12.98 7.01 8.44
CA LYS A 667 12.62 8.43 8.42
C LYS A 667 11.13 8.56 8.18
N TRP A 668 10.39 8.96 9.21
CA TRP A 668 8.93 8.92 9.24
C TRP A 668 8.31 10.21 8.71
N LYS A 669 7.19 10.07 8.00
CA LYS A 669 6.33 11.16 7.54
C LYS A 669 5.02 11.23 8.33
N LYS A 670 4.41 10.07 8.62
CA LYS A 670 3.11 9.98 9.31
C LYS A 670 3.02 8.75 10.20
N ILE A 671 2.26 8.84 11.30
CA ILE A 671 1.98 7.72 12.21
C ILE A 671 0.48 7.63 12.52
N LYS A 672 -0.03 6.41 12.69
CA LYS A 672 -1.41 6.11 13.09
C LYS A 672 -1.44 4.99 14.12
N VAL A 673 -2.18 5.21 15.21
CA VAL A 673 -2.52 4.15 16.16
C VAL A 673 -3.84 3.52 15.74
N ILE A 674 -3.84 2.20 15.57
CA ILE A 674 -4.97 1.43 14.99
C ILE A 674 -5.57 0.41 15.96
N ASP A 675 -4.88 0.06 17.03
CA ASP A 675 -5.36 -0.86 18.08
C ASP A 675 -5.10 -0.34 19.50
N ASP A 676 -5.98 -0.71 20.44
CA ASP A 676 -5.90 -0.32 21.85
C ASP A 676 -4.58 -0.69 22.53
N ASP A 677 -3.93 -1.78 22.12
CA ASP A 677 -2.68 -2.26 22.71
C ASP A 677 -1.46 -1.84 21.88
N ASN A 678 -1.54 -0.64 21.30
CA ASN A 678 -0.53 0.01 20.48
C ASN A 678 -0.17 -0.77 19.21
N GLY A 679 -1.17 -1.36 18.54
CA GLY A 679 -1.04 -1.67 17.12
C GLY A 679 -0.93 -0.36 16.34
N MET A 680 0.13 -0.21 15.52
CA MET A 680 0.43 1.04 14.82
C MET A 680 0.83 0.78 13.38
N CYS A 681 0.56 1.76 12.53
CA CYS A 681 1.05 1.84 11.15
C CYS A 681 1.61 3.25 10.89
N GLY A 682 2.80 3.33 10.33
CA GLY A 682 3.43 4.57 9.93
C GLY A 682 3.87 4.54 8.47
N ILE A 683 4.08 5.72 7.90
CA ILE A 683 4.56 5.93 6.54
C ILE A 683 5.89 6.66 6.62
N ASP A 684 6.89 6.18 5.88
CA ASP A 684 8.19 6.83 5.78
C ASP A 684 8.20 7.96 4.72
N ILE A 685 9.32 8.66 4.59
CA ILE A 685 9.50 9.73 3.59
C ILE A 685 9.45 9.25 2.13
N ASN A 686 9.63 7.94 1.89
CA ASN A 686 9.53 7.30 0.58
C ASN A 686 8.12 6.76 0.30
N ASN A 687 7.13 7.13 1.12
CA ASN A 687 5.76 6.63 1.08
C ASN A 687 5.66 5.10 1.26
N GLN A 688 6.59 4.49 1.99
CA GLN A 688 6.54 3.07 2.38
C GLN A 688 5.79 2.91 3.70
N MET A 689 4.86 1.96 3.76
CA MET A 689 4.09 1.67 4.96
C MET A 689 4.76 0.58 5.81
N TYR A 690 4.86 0.86 7.11
CA TYR A 690 5.34 -0.08 8.11
C TYR A 690 4.29 -0.22 9.21
N CYS A 691 4.00 -1.43 9.62
CA CYS A 691 3.10 -1.68 10.74
C CYS A 691 3.78 -2.59 11.80
N TRP A 692 3.34 -2.48 13.06
CA TRP A 692 3.80 -3.32 14.16
C TRP A 692 2.77 -3.35 15.30
N GLY A 693 2.95 -4.30 16.22
CA GLY A 693 1.99 -4.56 17.29
C GLY A 693 0.91 -5.56 16.86
N ILE A 694 -0.21 -5.58 17.57
CA ILE A 694 -1.34 -6.46 17.26
C ILE A 694 -2.05 -5.94 16.00
N GLN A 695 -2.06 -6.76 14.95
CA GLN A 695 -2.63 -6.43 13.64
C GLN A 695 -3.97 -7.13 13.37
N SER A 696 -4.59 -7.63 14.42
CA SER A 696 -5.82 -8.39 14.34
C SER A 696 -6.71 -8.10 15.53
N PHE A 697 -8.01 -8.17 15.31
CA PHE A 697 -9.02 -7.90 16.33
C PHE A 697 -9.70 -9.21 16.72
N TYR A 698 -9.93 -9.39 18.02
CA TYR A 698 -10.54 -10.60 18.57
C TYR A 698 -11.59 -10.31 19.64
N ARG A 699 -12.57 -11.20 19.78
CA ARG A 699 -13.54 -11.27 20.87
C ARG A 699 -13.60 -12.70 21.41
N ASN A 700 -13.98 -12.83 22.67
CA ASN A 700 -13.96 -14.06 23.47
C ASN A 700 -15.00 -15.14 23.07
N GLY A 701 -15.62 -15.04 21.88
CA GLY A 701 -16.48 -16.09 21.32
C GLY A 701 -17.77 -16.42 22.07
N ASN A 702 -18.18 -15.61 23.06
CA ASN A 702 -19.33 -15.93 23.92
C ASN A 702 -20.69 -15.61 23.28
N SER A 703 -20.72 -14.90 22.15
CA SER A 703 -21.93 -14.61 21.38
C SER A 703 -21.70 -14.78 19.89
N TYR A 704 -22.77 -14.99 19.13
CA TYR A 704 -22.72 -15.05 17.66
C TYR A 704 -22.07 -13.80 17.04
N SER A 705 -22.29 -12.62 17.65
CA SER A 705 -21.67 -11.36 17.23
C SER A 705 -20.15 -11.31 17.46
N ASP A 706 -19.63 -12.16 18.35
CA ASP A 706 -18.20 -12.23 18.66
C ASP A 706 -17.43 -12.99 17.59
N PHE A 707 -18.01 -14.06 17.02
CA PHE A 707 -17.39 -14.80 15.91
C PHE A 707 -17.23 -13.94 14.65
N MET A 708 -18.19 -13.06 14.37
CA MET A 708 -18.13 -12.11 13.25
C MET A 708 -17.12 -10.99 13.47
N GLY A 709 -16.69 -10.75 14.72
CA GLY A 709 -15.76 -9.66 15.04
C GLY A 709 -14.32 -9.98 14.68
N ASN A 710 -13.93 -11.25 14.61
CA ASN A 710 -12.52 -11.64 14.53
C ASN A 710 -11.98 -11.46 13.12
N THR A 711 -10.86 -10.73 12.99
CA THR A 711 -10.33 -10.32 11.68
C THR A 711 -8.91 -9.75 11.74
N PHE A 712 -8.34 -9.39 10.58
CA PHE A 712 -7.10 -8.65 10.45
C PHE A 712 -7.37 -7.17 10.19
N MET A 713 -6.62 -6.29 10.85
CA MET A 713 -6.71 -4.84 10.68
C MET A 713 -5.96 -4.36 9.44
N ILE A 714 -4.96 -5.11 8.97
CA ILE A 714 -4.19 -4.83 7.76
C ILE A 714 -4.32 -5.96 6.75
N PRO A 715 -4.13 -5.70 5.44
CA PRO A 715 -4.01 -6.77 4.48
C PRO A 715 -2.69 -7.53 4.71
N VAL A 716 -2.74 -8.85 4.61
CA VAL A 716 -1.58 -9.73 4.75
C VAL A 716 -1.22 -10.29 3.39
N PHE A 717 -0.45 -9.52 2.62
CA PHE A 717 0.26 -10.01 1.45
C PHE A 717 1.75 -9.78 1.63
N ASN A 718 2.56 -10.78 1.28
CA ASN A 718 3.99 -10.56 1.05
C ASN A 718 4.76 -10.02 2.27
N THR A 719 4.41 -10.42 3.49
CA THR A 719 5.33 -10.23 4.62
C THR A 719 6.51 -11.18 4.41
N ASN A 720 7.74 -10.76 4.78
CA ASN A 720 8.96 -11.59 4.67
C ASN A 720 8.93 -12.91 5.49
N LEU A 721 7.77 -13.26 6.05
CA LEU A 721 7.45 -14.50 6.77
C LEU A 721 6.86 -15.58 5.82
N TYR A 722 6.99 -15.39 4.50
CA TYR A 722 6.26 -16.15 3.49
C TYR A 722 6.72 -17.61 3.34
N ASP A 723 5.77 -18.53 3.42
CA ASP A 723 5.87 -19.91 2.96
C ASP A 723 5.01 -20.05 1.70
N LEU A 724 5.64 -20.36 0.57
CA LEU A 724 5.02 -20.49 -0.76
C LEU A 724 4.02 -21.67 -0.84
N GLU A 725 4.01 -22.57 0.13
CA GLU A 725 3.25 -23.84 0.08
C GLU A 725 1.92 -23.81 0.86
N LYS A 726 1.47 -22.65 1.38
CA LYS A 726 0.27 -22.55 2.23
C LYS A 726 -0.78 -21.56 1.73
N ASP A 727 -2.06 -21.95 1.79
CA ASP A 727 -3.25 -21.19 1.35
C ASP A 727 -3.66 -20.07 2.34
N PHE A 728 -2.80 -19.07 2.54
CA PHE A 728 -3.00 -18.02 3.55
C PHE A 728 -3.91 -16.84 3.14
N LEU A 729 -4.51 -16.87 1.95
CA LEU A 729 -5.42 -15.81 1.47
C LEU A 729 -6.75 -15.78 2.26
N ILE A 730 -7.10 -16.90 2.90
CA ILE A 730 -8.36 -17.10 3.61
C ILE A 730 -8.07 -17.81 4.93
N ALA A 731 -8.45 -17.19 6.05
CA ALA A 731 -8.41 -17.79 7.38
C ALA A 731 -9.83 -18.09 7.87
N GLU A 732 -10.00 -19.09 8.74
CA GLU A 732 -11.30 -19.36 9.37
C GLU A 732 -11.39 -18.76 10.77
N GLY A 733 -12.53 -18.15 11.09
CA GLY A 733 -12.92 -17.88 12.47
C GLY A 733 -13.28 -19.19 13.18
N GLY A 734 -12.49 -19.59 14.16
CA GLY A 734 -12.68 -20.80 14.97
C GLY A 734 -13.79 -20.69 16.02
N TYR A 735 -14.22 -21.85 16.52
CA TYR A 735 -15.37 -22.06 17.44
C TYR A 735 -15.31 -21.28 18.77
N ASN A 736 -14.13 -20.78 19.16
CA ASN A 736 -13.92 -19.97 20.38
C ASN A 736 -13.53 -18.51 20.07
N GLY A 737 -13.77 -18.04 18.84
CA GLY A 737 -13.47 -16.67 18.43
C GLY A 737 -12.01 -16.41 18.05
N TYR A 738 -11.25 -17.45 17.68
CA TYR A 738 -9.85 -17.31 17.28
C TYR A 738 -9.70 -17.35 15.76
N LEU A 739 -8.73 -16.63 15.22
CA LEU A 739 -8.30 -16.85 13.83
C LEU A 739 -7.31 -18.00 13.80
N THR A 740 -7.30 -18.79 12.73
CA THR A 740 -6.23 -19.78 12.50
C THR A 740 -4.86 -19.08 12.43
N ASN A 741 -3.86 -19.55 13.19
CA ASN A 741 -2.52 -18.93 13.23
C ASN A 741 -1.85 -18.93 11.84
N MET A 742 -1.17 -17.84 11.51
CA MET A 742 -0.32 -17.68 10.32
C MET A 742 1.15 -17.90 10.70
N THR A 743 1.55 -19.12 11.08
CA THR A 743 2.95 -19.44 11.44
C THR A 743 3.47 -20.68 10.72
N SER A 744 4.79 -20.75 10.54
CA SER A 744 5.52 -21.93 10.04
C SER A 744 5.52 -23.09 11.03
N ASP A 745 5.37 -22.80 12.32
CA ASP A 745 5.42 -23.79 13.43
C ASP A 745 4.05 -24.07 14.07
N GLU A 746 4.03 -25.04 15.00
CA GLU A 746 2.84 -25.54 15.72
C GLU A 746 1.97 -24.44 16.36
N TRP A 747 0.69 -24.78 16.49
CA TRP A 747 -0.40 -23.95 16.98
C TRP A 747 -0.11 -23.35 18.37
N ALA A 748 0.50 -22.17 18.44
CA ALA A 748 0.66 -21.46 19.71
C ALA A 748 -0.65 -20.76 20.11
N THR A 749 -1.24 -21.22 21.21
CA THR A 749 -2.56 -20.82 21.67
C THR A 749 -2.59 -19.58 22.56
N THR A 750 -1.49 -18.90 22.91
CA THR A 750 -1.63 -17.73 23.81
C THR A 750 -0.41 -16.84 23.88
N ASN A 751 -0.59 -15.51 23.87
CA ASN A 751 0.40 -14.59 24.44
C ASN A 751 0.22 -14.44 25.97
N SER A 752 1.12 -13.70 26.61
CA SER A 752 1.18 -13.48 28.07
C SER A 752 -0.07 -12.86 28.70
N ASP A 753 -0.98 -12.31 27.89
CA ASP A 753 -2.24 -11.68 28.34
C ASP A 753 -3.46 -12.62 28.21
N GLY A 754 -3.27 -13.88 27.85
CA GLY A 754 -4.39 -14.78 27.56
C GLY A 754 -4.99 -14.57 26.16
N LYS A 755 -4.32 -13.82 25.26
CA LYS A 755 -4.80 -13.59 23.89
C LYS A 755 -4.29 -14.68 22.95
N THR A 756 -5.19 -15.56 22.59
CA THR A 756 -5.01 -16.72 21.71
C THR A 756 -4.81 -16.29 20.26
N GLY A 757 -3.70 -16.66 19.62
CA GLY A 757 -3.52 -16.58 18.15
C GLY A 757 -3.47 -15.19 17.50
N ALA A 758 -2.99 -14.15 18.21
CA ALA A 758 -2.86 -12.80 17.67
C ALA A 758 -1.80 -12.73 16.55
N PHE A 759 -2.15 -12.18 15.39
CA PHE A 759 -1.17 -11.77 14.38
C PHE A 759 -0.42 -10.56 14.92
N PHE A 760 0.69 -10.85 15.60
CA PHE A 760 1.52 -9.87 16.26
C PHE A 760 2.79 -9.65 15.46
N MET A 761 2.97 -8.43 14.95
CA MET A 761 4.18 -8.04 14.26
C MET A 761 5.14 -7.42 15.25
N LYS A 762 6.19 -8.18 15.57
CA LYS A 762 7.17 -7.84 16.59
C LYS A 762 8.07 -6.67 16.20
N TYR A 763 8.32 -6.50 14.90
CA TYR A 763 9.17 -5.44 14.35
C TYR A 763 8.39 -4.62 13.32
N PRO A 764 8.82 -3.36 13.04
CA PRO A 764 8.25 -2.59 11.94
C PRO A 764 8.39 -3.39 10.66
N THR A 765 7.27 -3.88 10.14
CA THR A 765 7.26 -4.77 8.99
C THR A 765 6.79 -3.96 7.79
N TYR A 766 7.62 -3.92 6.76
CA TYR A 766 7.26 -3.31 5.49
C TYR A 766 6.08 -4.07 4.89
N ILE A 767 5.00 -3.34 4.59
CA ILE A 767 3.83 -3.87 3.90
C ILE A 767 3.94 -3.40 2.45
N GLY A 768 4.54 -4.24 1.61
CA GLY A 768 4.89 -3.90 0.22
C GLY A 768 3.74 -3.93 -0.77
N GLY A 769 3.97 -3.33 -1.94
CA GLY A 769 3.05 -3.37 -3.10
C GLY A 769 2.42 -2.03 -3.47
N PHE A 770 2.86 -0.91 -2.88
CA PHE A 770 2.20 0.38 -3.04
C PHE A 770 3.23 1.51 -3.23
N ASN A 771 3.21 2.16 -4.39
CA ASN A 771 4.02 3.34 -4.69
C ASN A 771 3.11 4.60 -4.71
N TYR A 772 2.30 4.77 -3.66
CA TYR A 772 1.27 5.83 -3.62
C TYR A 772 1.37 6.66 -2.35
N GLU A 773 1.01 7.94 -2.44
CA GLU A 773 0.90 8.81 -1.27
C GLU A 773 -0.37 8.52 -0.46
N PHE A 774 -0.22 8.20 0.82
CA PHE A 774 -1.35 7.76 1.64
C PHE A 774 -1.92 8.83 2.58
N ILE A 775 -3.23 8.76 2.81
CA ILE A 775 -3.94 9.42 3.90
C ILE A 775 -4.56 8.35 4.80
N PHE A 776 -4.24 8.37 6.09
CA PHE A 776 -5.00 7.62 7.09
C PHE A 776 -6.35 8.26 7.34
N LYS A 777 -7.41 7.46 7.22
CA LYS A 777 -8.80 7.79 7.56
C LYS A 777 -9.25 7.06 8.81
#